data_AF-A0AAV5R1P3-F1
#
_entry.id   AF-A0AAV5R1P3-F1
#
_cell.length_a   1.000
_cell.length_b   1.000
_cell.length_c   1.000
_cell.angle_alpha   90.00
_cell.angle_beta   90.00
_cell.angle_gamma   90.00
#
_symmetry.space_group_name_H-M   'P 1'
#
loop_
_entity.id
_entity.type
_entity.pdbx_description
1 polymer ?
#
loop_
_entity_poly.entity_id
_entity_poly.type
_entity_poly.pdbx_seq_one_letter_code
_entity_poly.pdbx_strand_id
1 'polypeptide(L)'
;MSALGRTLRTMRLTNRITTLSALFGRKMIVQNNVLRHPYVNNHITHKYDINYSRYYSTQAKSLRIDDIRQQLAVDQPEWYTKLCKKQNSTNINSLYHKISMKSEITNKIDNSSNLQQFFSFLCFKETTINENSKNSVDDITFKLINESRSIETAFMIVVHTMLKILYPSYENQMVEKSIKRYSSKYNIKPSPLFVSKEVVDESVFGTNKIMKIINNPIFQVAVQILKIRFEENKNWKPNSETRDDNILIWINSFFEPSVTKCLLSLTKSKFLPEIVKYDLLLRIPSNELEYKYFFEMYKQSSTELNLIDQEKLYLLKQQNSEYSRDLKIPPLFSNLFNFALRTKLDHLPKIVSLYLNENNISNPHTLEQIGEILWQLSFDHTGEHLMKPSKYCNIAHSKLVTAVNTMTSKNSELEVDVTTMIAVSNMIFYKDFRKSFQMFKNAKRQFDHWKLQNFKPKEFQLIETDTTEMKNTNKISESLSKTNVDINDRNQLLYSVKVDYNIKFLCNSILLLAVNESNEKIICQDLLNIFKKVEPEILKKYPEIWQFVIIKLNYHNLVKEHVIGTLFHEYLKYHEIHGINNYSVLDLLINKTTKPKTLFSIIENLKIENLDDNNRSHLVSKLYKISKNQTESEKDIYNCLEMARKLYDSTAFKSTRMNSAHLLGESLFSPEETFNRYNNIATYFQITQLSISALFVSVYKLHELGIYDTVKWGQNQDIQPLDFAMTEFKKHISRAYGDTNEGLLYPNDSLLTVYINVLKLFKKDKEIQSLLNHLVDLKYPIGTKLFEVYLQALGNWDRTELLRCLNEYDERFERLRQCKTEYELKRVKSQISVVKTKGAFEDFIDKLEFNWEVVRRWRWPGRKA
;
A
#
# COMPACT_ATOMS: atom_id res chain seq x y z
N MET A 1 37.01 -48.12 -2.10
CA MET A 1 37.13 -47.30 -0.86
C MET A 1 36.40 -45.98 -1.06
N SER A 2 35.08 -46.07 -1.17
CA SER A 2 34.16 -45.00 -1.55
C SER A 2 32.83 -45.32 -0.87
N ALA A 3 32.45 -44.56 0.16
CA ALA A 3 31.05 -44.55 0.67
C ALA A 3 30.77 -43.58 1.84
N LEU A 4 31.75 -43.00 2.54
CA LEU A 4 31.47 -42.30 3.83
C LEU A 4 31.50 -40.76 3.80
N GLY A 5 31.51 -40.14 2.62
CA GLY A 5 31.62 -38.67 2.48
C GLY A 5 30.34 -37.91 2.11
N ARG A 6 29.23 -38.59 1.76
CA ARG A 6 28.04 -37.91 1.18
C ARG A 6 26.79 -37.88 2.07
N THR A 7 26.80 -38.51 3.24
CA THR A 7 25.60 -38.64 4.10
C THR A 7 25.48 -37.57 5.19
N LEU A 8 26.51 -36.73 5.40
CA LEU A 8 26.56 -35.75 6.51
C LEU A 8 26.17 -34.31 6.13
N ARG A 9 25.92 -34.00 4.84
CA ARG A 9 25.46 -32.66 4.41
C ARG A 9 23.94 -32.52 4.29
N THR A 10 23.20 -33.61 4.12
CA THR A 10 21.73 -33.61 4.11
C THR A 10 21.14 -33.56 5.53
N MET A 11 21.77 -34.19 6.53
CA MET A 11 21.27 -34.19 7.92
C MET A 11 21.36 -32.86 8.67
N ARG A 12 22.21 -31.91 8.24
CA ARG A 12 22.30 -30.58 8.88
C ARG A 12 21.24 -29.58 8.40
N LEU A 13 20.56 -29.84 7.27
CA LEU A 13 19.46 -29.00 6.78
C LEU A 13 18.12 -29.44 7.37
N THR A 14 17.86 -30.75 7.44
CA THR A 14 16.65 -31.29 8.08
C THR A 14 16.56 -30.81 9.53
N ASN A 15 17.65 -30.90 10.30
CA ASN A 15 17.68 -30.44 11.70
C ASN A 15 17.34 -28.94 11.88
N ARG A 16 17.64 -28.05 10.93
CA ARG A 16 17.23 -26.63 11.03
C ARG A 16 15.73 -26.42 10.81
N ILE A 17 15.09 -27.26 10.01
CA ILE A 17 13.65 -27.23 9.73
C ILE A 17 12.88 -28.01 10.81
N THR A 18 13.43 -29.11 11.35
CA THR A 18 12.85 -29.76 12.53
C THR A 18 12.91 -28.88 13.78
N THR A 19 13.93 -28.02 13.91
CA THR A 19 13.98 -27.02 15.01
C THR A 19 12.90 -25.94 14.86
N LEU A 20 12.51 -25.60 13.62
CA LEU A 20 11.37 -24.70 13.34
C LEU A 20 10.03 -25.36 13.67
N SER A 21 9.87 -26.67 13.45
CA SER A 21 8.69 -27.41 13.92
C SER A 21 8.69 -27.71 15.42
N ALA A 22 9.86 -27.82 16.05
CA ALA A 22 10.00 -28.09 17.49
C ALA A 22 9.71 -26.85 18.35
N LEU A 23 9.89 -25.63 17.81
CA LEU A 23 9.47 -24.38 18.45
C LEU A 23 7.95 -24.30 18.68
N PHE A 24 7.16 -25.12 17.97
CA PHE A 24 5.71 -25.21 18.09
C PHE A 24 5.22 -26.50 18.77
N GLY A 25 6.11 -27.31 19.35
CA GLY A 25 5.70 -28.50 20.09
C GLY A 25 6.80 -29.20 20.87
N ARG A 26 6.90 -28.91 22.20
CA ARG A 26 7.11 -29.89 23.30
C ARG A 26 7.32 -29.22 24.67
N LYS A 27 6.65 -29.78 25.70
CA LYS A 27 6.83 -29.59 27.16
C LYS A 27 8.20 -30.12 27.64
N MET A 28 8.83 -29.49 28.65
CA MET A 28 9.74 -30.06 29.71
C MET A 28 10.30 -28.90 30.57
N ILE A 29 10.11 -28.80 31.90
CA ILE A 29 10.60 -29.55 33.10
C ILE A 29 12.07 -29.29 33.53
N VAL A 30 12.19 -28.37 34.52
CA VAL A 30 12.97 -28.27 35.80
C VAL A 30 14.46 -28.69 35.90
N GLN A 31 15.36 -27.77 36.32
CA GLN A 31 15.95 -27.70 37.69
C GLN A 31 16.91 -26.50 37.94
N ASN A 32 16.63 -25.83 39.08
CA ASN A 32 17.29 -24.86 39.97
C ASN A 32 18.76 -24.41 39.81
N ASN A 33 19.02 -23.10 39.87
CA ASN A 33 19.49 -22.37 41.09
C ASN A 33 19.70 -20.84 40.88
N VAL A 34 18.97 -20.03 41.68
CA VAL A 34 19.40 -18.90 42.56
C VAL A 34 20.10 -17.59 42.04
N LEU A 35 19.41 -16.44 42.29
CA LEU A 35 19.82 -14.99 42.44
C LEU A 35 20.18 -14.18 41.17
N ARG A 36 19.94 -12.87 40.98
CA ARG A 36 19.23 -11.70 41.60
C ARG A 36 19.09 -10.65 40.46
N HIS A 37 18.06 -9.80 40.42
CA HIS A 37 17.93 -8.68 39.46
C HIS A 37 17.55 -7.40 40.23
N PRO A 38 18.07 -6.22 39.88
CA PRO A 38 17.40 -4.95 40.14
C PRO A 38 16.81 -4.39 38.83
N TYR A 39 15.61 -3.81 38.91
CA TYR A 39 15.31 -2.41 38.57
C TYR A 39 13.78 -2.21 38.54
N VAL A 40 13.33 -1.36 39.45
CA VAL A 40 11.94 -0.93 39.66
C VAL A 40 11.96 0.59 39.86
N ASN A 41 10.95 1.22 39.26
CA ASN A 41 10.37 2.54 39.54
C ASN A 41 11.07 3.83 39.11
N ASN A 42 10.24 4.71 38.53
CA ASN A 42 9.96 5.99 39.15
C ASN A 42 8.48 6.38 38.97
N HIS A 43 7.77 6.44 40.10
CA HIS A 43 6.50 7.13 40.30
C HIS A 43 6.80 8.56 40.77
N ILE A 44 6.00 9.54 40.33
CA ILE A 44 5.86 10.82 41.03
C ILE A 44 4.39 10.99 41.39
N THR A 45 4.13 11.03 42.69
CA THR A 45 2.84 11.29 43.33
C THR A 45 2.79 12.75 43.79
N HIS A 46 1.72 13.48 43.48
CA HIS A 46 1.35 14.68 44.21
C HIS A 46 0.01 14.46 44.92
N LYS A 47 0.07 14.56 46.26
CA LYS A 47 -1.04 14.55 47.20
C LYS A 47 -1.82 15.86 47.12
N TYR A 48 -3.14 15.78 46.96
CA TYR A 48 -4.08 16.70 47.57
C TYR A 48 -5.26 15.89 48.13
N ASP A 49 -5.38 15.91 49.46
CA ASP A 49 -6.56 15.46 50.21
C ASP A 49 -7.68 16.48 49.99
N ILE A 50 -8.80 16.08 49.38
CA ILE A 50 -10.08 16.78 49.55
C ILE A 50 -11.19 15.75 49.72
N ASN A 51 -11.79 15.82 50.91
CA ASN A 51 -12.97 15.11 51.38
C ASN A 51 -14.22 15.62 50.63
N TYR A 52 -14.94 14.77 49.91
CA TYR A 52 -16.33 15.04 49.51
C TYR A 52 -17.16 13.75 49.65
N SER A 53 -17.68 13.55 50.85
CA SER A 53 -18.92 12.79 51.06
C SER A 53 -20.07 13.80 51.11
N ARG A 54 -21.21 13.42 50.50
CA ARG A 54 -22.48 14.16 50.33
C ARG A 54 -22.53 15.06 49.09
N TYR A 55 -23.17 14.57 48.02
CA TYR A 55 -24.42 15.10 47.46
C TYR A 55 -24.82 14.24 46.25
N TYR A 56 -26.07 13.76 46.25
CA TYR A 56 -27.04 13.72 45.14
C TYR A 56 -27.94 12.48 45.17
N SER A 57 -29.13 12.71 45.73
CA SER A 57 -30.38 12.18 45.20
C SER A 57 -30.69 12.88 43.87
N THR A 58 -31.06 12.10 42.85
CA THR A 58 -32.28 12.20 42.03
C THR A 58 -32.04 11.47 40.71
N GLN A 59 -32.90 10.48 40.45
CA GLN A 59 -32.96 9.73 39.22
C GLN A 59 -33.26 10.66 38.05
N ALA A 60 -32.30 10.79 37.12
CA ALA A 60 -32.58 11.22 35.75
C ALA A 60 -32.20 10.07 34.83
N LYS A 61 -33.21 9.38 34.28
CA LYS A 61 -33.03 8.48 33.13
C LYS A 61 -32.62 9.32 31.93
N SER A 62 -31.32 9.59 31.75
CA SER A 62 -30.80 10.08 30.47
C SER A 62 -30.67 8.88 29.54
N LEU A 63 -31.57 8.77 28.56
CA LEU A 63 -31.44 7.86 27.44
C LEU A 63 -30.33 8.42 26.53
N ARG A 64 -29.13 7.83 26.66
CA ARG A 64 -27.86 8.27 26.07
C ARG A 64 -27.74 7.71 24.63
N ILE A 65 -26.74 8.12 23.86
CA ILE A 65 -26.54 7.88 22.41
C ILE A 65 -26.87 6.42 21.94
N ASP A 66 -26.82 5.43 22.82
CA ASP A 66 -27.29 4.06 22.60
C ASP A 66 -28.71 3.94 22.06
N ASP A 67 -29.67 4.77 22.49
CA ASP A 67 -31.05 4.69 21.98
C ASP A 67 -31.16 5.15 20.54
N ILE A 68 -30.35 6.14 20.15
CA ILE A 68 -30.21 6.56 18.75
C ILE A 68 -29.52 5.47 17.97
N ARG A 69 -28.50 4.81 18.53
CA ARG A 69 -27.84 3.69 17.86
C ARG A 69 -28.82 2.55 17.58
N GLN A 70 -29.67 2.21 18.55
CA GLN A 70 -30.72 1.21 18.37
C GLN A 70 -31.74 1.65 17.32
N GLN A 71 -32.22 2.89 17.37
CA GLN A 71 -33.14 3.43 16.36
C GLN A 71 -32.50 3.46 14.96
N LEU A 72 -31.25 3.89 14.83
CA LEU A 72 -30.50 3.89 13.57
C LEU A 72 -30.28 2.47 13.03
N ALA A 73 -30.07 1.48 13.91
CA ALA A 73 -29.95 0.09 13.53
C ALA A 73 -31.26 -0.52 13.01
N VAL A 74 -32.41 -0.03 13.51
CA VAL A 74 -33.77 -0.42 13.09
C VAL A 74 -34.20 0.32 11.82
N ASP A 75 -34.14 1.64 11.82
CA ASP A 75 -34.63 2.51 10.73
C ASP A 75 -33.69 2.54 9.51
N GLN A 76 -32.43 2.16 9.70
CA GLN A 76 -31.34 2.10 8.69
C GLN A 76 -31.39 3.21 7.63
N PRO A 77 -31.42 4.50 8.02
CA PRO A 77 -31.51 5.58 7.04
C PRO A 77 -30.30 5.57 6.11
N GLU A 78 -30.49 6.00 4.86
CA GLU A 78 -29.47 5.89 3.81
C GLU A 78 -28.11 6.48 4.21
N TRP A 79 -28.10 7.67 4.83
CA TRP A 79 -26.88 8.32 5.32
C TRP A 79 -26.15 7.51 6.40
N TYR A 80 -26.88 6.77 7.24
CA TYR A 80 -26.32 5.92 8.29
C TYR A 80 -25.69 4.67 7.68
N THR A 81 -26.39 4.04 6.73
CA THR A 81 -25.84 2.91 5.95
C THR A 81 -24.58 3.33 5.20
N LYS A 82 -24.58 4.54 4.61
CA LYS A 82 -23.42 5.16 3.96
C LYS A 82 -22.27 5.40 4.95
N LEU A 83 -22.56 5.95 6.13
CA LEU A 83 -21.57 6.14 7.19
C LEU A 83 -20.98 4.80 7.65
N CYS A 84 -21.79 3.77 7.89
CA CYS A 84 -21.31 2.43 8.25
C CYS A 84 -20.41 1.83 7.16
N LYS A 85 -20.79 1.97 5.88
CA LYS A 85 -19.95 1.56 4.74
C LYS A 85 -18.61 2.30 4.72
N LYS A 86 -18.61 3.62 4.96
CA LYS A 86 -17.40 4.44 5.07
C LYS A 86 -16.52 3.96 6.22
N GLN A 87 -17.11 3.76 7.40
CA GLN A 87 -16.38 3.37 8.60
C GLN A 87 -15.71 2.00 8.43
N ASN A 88 -16.34 1.07 7.71
CA ASN A 88 -15.73 -0.23 7.40
C ASN A 88 -14.50 -0.14 6.46
N SER A 89 -14.35 0.92 5.67
CA SER A 89 -13.21 1.10 4.77
C SER A 89 -12.03 1.87 5.38
N THR A 90 -12.14 2.30 6.64
CA THR A 90 -11.06 3.00 7.36
C THR A 90 -10.35 2.06 8.33
N ASN A 91 -9.02 1.92 8.20
CA ASN A 91 -8.22 1.02 9.04
C ASN A 91 -8.33 1.34 10.54
N ILE A 92 -8.35 2.64 10.87
CA ILE A 92 -8.43 3.12 12.25
C ILE A 92 -9.74 2.71 12.93
N ASN A 93 -10.88 2.67 12.23
CA ASN A 93 -12.16 2.29 12.82
C ASN A 93 -12.20 0.81 13.24
N SER A 94 -11.72 -0.09 12.38
CA SER A 94 -11.62 -1.53 12.70
C SER A 94 -10.75 -1.80 13.93
N LEU A 95 -9.82 -0.89 14.19
CA LEU A 95 -8.86 -0.98 15.27
C LEU A 95 -9.41 -0.35 16.56
N TYR A 96 -10.03 0.84 16.49
CA TYR A 96 -10.77 1.40 17.62
C TYR A 96 -11.80 0.40 18.13
N HIS A 97 -12.52 -0.27 17.22
CA HIS A 97 -13.47 -1.32 17.54
C HIS A 97 -12.84 -2.49 18.31
N LYS A 98 -11.65 -2.96 17.92
CA LYS A 98 -10.94 -4.03 18.65
C LYS A 98 -10.52 -3.60 20.06
N ILE A 99 -10.12 -2.34 20.21
CA ILE A 99 -9.61 -1.78 21.47
C ILE A 99 -10.75 -1.40 22.42
N SER A 100 -11.89 -0.92 21.90
CA SER A 100 -13.03 -0.46 22.70
C SER A 100 -13.90 -1.58 23.31
N MET A 101 -13.74 -2.83 22.84
CA MET A 101 -14.54 -3.99 23.30
C MET A 101 -14.18 -4.49 24.70
N LYS A 102 -13.09 -4.02 25.31
CA LYS A 102 -12.77 -4.34 26.71
C LYS A 102 -13.49 -3.34 27.63
N SER A 103 -14.42 -3.82 28.45
CA SER A 103 -15.39 -3.04 29.24
C SER A 103 -14.79 -2.01 30.22
N GLU A 104 -13.49 -2.06 30.50
CA GLU A 104 -12.77 -1.07 31.31
C GLU A 104 -12.12 0.05 30.48
N ILE A 105 -11.94 -0.16 29.17
CA ILE A 105 -11.28 0.79 28.26
C ILE A 105 -12.30 1.82 27.75
N THR A 106 -13.60 1.49 27.67
CA THR A 106 -14.68 2.47 27.42
C THR A 106 -14.62 3.65 28.38
N ASN A 107 -14.36 3.42 29.67
CA ASN A 107 -14.20 4.48 30.68
C ASN A 107 -12.91 5.33 30.51
N LYS A 108 -11.93 4.87 29.72
CA LYS A 108 -10.68 5.61 29.39
C LYS A 108 -10.67 6.18 27.96
N ILE A 109 -11.54 5.70 27.08
CA ILE A 109 -11.71 6.13 25.68
C ILE A 109 -12.55 7.41 25.59
N ASP A 110 -13.38 7.71 26.58
CA ASP A 110 -14.24 8.92 26.70
C ASP A 110 -13.46 10.23 26.96
N ASN A 111 -12.19 10.31 26.56
CA ASN A 111 -11.25 11.37 26.92
C ASN A 111 -10.84 12.31 25.77
N SER A 112 -11.39 12.21 24.55
CA SER A 112 -10.98 13.12 23.47
C SER A 112 -12.12 13.61 22.60
N SER A 113 -12.07 14.89 22.20
CA SER A 113 -12.97 15.57 21.25
C SER A 113 -12.83 15.04 19.81
N ASN A 114 -12.60 13.74 19.64
CA ASN A 114 -12.17 13.13 18.39
C ASN A 114 -13.39 12.74 17.55
N LEU A 115 -13.59 13.47 16.45
CA LEU A 115 -14.73 13.30 15.56
C LEU A 115 -14.80 11.88 14.95
N GLN A 116 -13.64 11.24 14.71
CA GLN A 116 -13.61 9.88 14.17
C GLN A 116 -14.15 8.86 15.17
N GLN A 117 -13.78 8.98 16.44
CA GLN A 117 -14.26 8.09 17.49
C GLN A 117 -15.79 8.18 17.64
N PHE A 118 -16.32 9.40 17.56
CA PHE A 118 -17.77 9.62 17.60
C PHE A 118 -18.49 8.92 16.44
N PHE A 119 -18.00 9.07 15.20
CA PHE A 119 -18.59 8.38 14.06
C PHE A 119 -18.47 6.85 14.14
N SER A 120 -17.34 6.33 14.65
CA SER A 120 -17.16 4.90 14.91
C SER A 120 -18.22 4.37 15.89
N PHE A 121 -18.47 5.09 16.98
CA PHE A 121 -19.47 4.71 17.99
C PHE A 121 -20.88 4.61 17.39
N LEU A 122 -21.28 5.58 16.55
CA LEU A 122 -22.59 5.56 15.92
C LEU A 122 -22.80 4.30 15.08
N CYS A 123 -21.78 3.81 14.39
CA CYS A 123 -21.86 2.67 13.47
C CYS A 123 -21.79 1.29 14.15
N PHE A 124 -21.67 1.23 15.47
CA PHE A 124 -21.46 -0.01 16.21
C PHE A 124 -22.72 -0.89 16.32
N LYS A 125 -22.56 -2.21 16.16
CA LYS A 125 -23.63 -3.22 16.32
C LYS A 125 -23.20 -4.30 17.32
N GLU A 126 -23.40 -4.08 18.62
CA GLU A 126 -23.61 -5.19 19.57
C GLU A 126 -24.79 -4.92 20.52
N THR A 127 -25.49 -6.02 20.79
CA THR A 127 -26.84 -6.14 21.37
C THR A 127 -26.84 -6.50 22.86
N THR A 128 -25.71 -6.46 23.56
CA THR A 128 -25.70 -6.76 25.01
C THR A 128 -24.69 -5.91 25.75
N ILE A 129 -25.07 -4.66 26.03
CA ILE A 129 -24.44 -3.89 27.11
C ILE A 129 -24.87 -4.59 28.41
N ASN A 130 -23.95 -5.34 29.02
CA ASN A 130 -24.15 -5.95 30.33
C ASN A 130 -24.63 -4.88 31.32
N GLU A 131 -25.74 -5.12 32.02
CA GLU A 131 -26.39 -4.10 32.88
C GLU A 131 -25.48 -3.56 33.99
N ASN A 132 -24.43 -4.30 34.36
CA ASN A 132 -23.43 -3.88 35.33
C ASN A 132 -22.48 -2.76 34.85
N SER A 133 -22.46 -2.44 33.56
CA SER A 133 -21.67 -1.31 33.01
C SER A 133 -22.42 0.02 33.05
N LYS A 134 -23.75 0.01 33.26
CA LYS A 134 -24.60 1.22 33.28
C LYS A 134 -24.24 2.20 34.40
N ASN A 135 -23.66 1.73 35.51
CA ASN A 135 -23.39 2.58 36.68
C ASN A 135 -22.01 3.24 36.69
N SER A 136 -21.14 2.98 35.71
CA SER A 136 -19.77 3.54 35.68
C SER A 136 -19.52 4.59 34.58
N VAL A 137 -20.45 4.72 33.63
CA VAL A 137 -20.36 5.62 32.47
C VAL A 137 -20.91 7.03 32.80
N ASP A 138 -21.46 7.23 34.00
CA ASP A 138 -22.36 8.35 34.22
C ASP A 138 -21.71 9.69 34.62
N ASP A 139 -20.44 9.73 35.04
CA ASP A 139 -19.87 10.93 35.67
C ASP A 139 -18.50 11.44 35.17
N ILE A 140 -17.92 10.88 34.10
CA ILE A 140 -16.56 11.29 33.65
C ILE A 140 -16.55 11.77 32.18
N THR A 141 -16.04 13.00 31.99
CA THR A 141 -15.41 13.60 30.78
C THR A 141 -16.25 14.05 29.56
N PHE A 142 -17.15 15.02 29.77
CA PHE A 142 -17.52 16.02 28.74
C PHE A 142 -17.08 17.46 29.09
N LYS A 143 -16.28 17.63 30.16
CA LYS A 143 -15.76 18.92 30.63
C LYS A 143 -14.89 19.65 29.58
N LEU A 144 -14.21 18.91 28.69
CA LEU A 144 -13.27 19.43 27.69
C LEU A 144 -13.93 20.11 26.47
N ILE A 145 -15.10 19.67 25.99
CA ILE A 145 -15.84 20.37 24.90
C ILE A 145 -16.18 21.80 25.31
N ASN A 146 -16.49 21.99 26.60
CA ASN A 146 -16.81 23.31 27.16
C ASN A 146 -15.60 24.25 27.25
N GLU A 147 -14.35 23.76 27.12
CA GLU A 147 -13.11 24.54 27.29
C GLU A 147 -12.22 24.58 26.02
N SER A 148 -12.36 23.62 25.11
CA SER A 148 -11.57 23.52 23.89
C SER A 148 -11.88 24.65 22.88
N ARG A 149 -10.82 25.23 22.31
CA ARG A 149 -10.91 26.23 21.22
C ARG A 149 -10.71 25.63 19.82
N SER A 150 -10.67 24.30 19.70
CA SER A 150 -10.34 23.63 18.44
C SER A 150 -11.49 23.66 17.42
N ILE A 151 -11.12 23.67 16.13
CA ILE A 151 -12.06 23.56 15.00
C ILE A 151 -12.78 22.20 15.03
N GLU A 152 -12.10 21.11 15.42
CA GLU A 152 -12.69 19.77 15.55
C GLU A 152 -13.87 19.75 16.54
N THR A 153 -13.74 20.49 17.65
CA THR A 153 -14.83 20.61 18.66
C THR A 153 -16.05 21.33 18.08
N ALA A 154 -15.85 22.33 17.23
CA ALA A 154 -16.96 23.02 16.57
C ALA A 154 -17.67 22.13 15.55
N PHE A 155 -16.94 21.29 14.81
CA PHE A 155 -17.54 20.27 13.94
C PHE A 155 -18.35 19.23 14.74
N MET A 156 -17.85 18.80 15.89
CA MET A 156 -18.62 17.92 16.80
C MET A 156 -19.95 18.55 17.22
N ILE A 157 -19.95 19.83 17.62
CA ILE A 157 -21.19 20.57 17.97
C ILE A 157 -22.17 20.58 16.79
N VAL A 158 -21.69 20.84 15.57
CA VAL A 158 -22.50 20.83 14.35
C VAL A 158 -23.15 19.45 14.14
N VAL A 159 -22.37 18.38 14.17
CA VAL A 159 -22.87 17.01 13.96
C VAL A 159 -23.88 16.59 15.03
N HIS A 160 -23.60 16.86 16.32
CA HIS A 160 -24.55 16.58 17.39
C HIS A 160 -25.88 17.33 17.23
N THR A 161 -25.82 18.57 16.74
CA THR A 161 -27.02 19.36 16.46
C THR A 161 -27.83 18.76 15.30
N MET A 162 -27.17 18.28 14.25
CA MET A 162 -27.84 17.57 13.15
C MET A 162 -28.57 16.32 13.65
N LEU A 163 -27.91 15.51 14.49
CA LEU A 163 -28.52 14.32 15.07
C LEU A 163 -29.74 14.66 15.93
N LYS A 164 -29.68 15.73 16.72
CA LYS A 164 -30.83 16.19 17.52
C LYS A 164 -32.02 16.61 16.66
N ILE A 165 -31.77 17.22 15.50
CA ILE A 165 -32.83 17.65 14.57
C ILE A 165 -33.49 16.45 13.88
N LEU A 166 -32.68 15.43 13.55
CA LEU A 166 -33.14 14.20 12.92
C LEU A 166 -33.83 13.27 13.94
N TYR A 167 -33.35 13.24 15.18
CA TYR A 167 -33.83 12.41 16.29
C TYR A 167 -34.09 13.29 17.52
N PRO A 168 -35.30 13.85 17.66
CA PRO A 168 -35.63 14.79 18.74
C PRO A 168 -35.50 14.21 20.16
N SER A 169 -35.54 12.88 20.31
CA SER A 169 -35.28 12.18 21.57
C SER A 169 -33.82 12.24 22.02
N TYR A 170 -32.91 12.71 21.15
CA TYR A 170 -31.51 12.91 21.49
C TYR A 170 -31.31 14.13 22.38
N GLU A 171 -30.69 13.93 23.55
CA GLU A 171 -30.21 15.02 24.39
C GLU A 171 -28.71 14.91 24.64
N ASN A 172 -28.02 16.04 24.48
CA ASN A 172 -26.63 16.20 24.90
C ASN A 172 -26.49 17.52 25.65
N GLN A 173 -26.71 17.45 26.96
CA GLN A 173 -26.71 18.61 27.84
C GLN A 173 -25.40 19.42 27.77
N MET A 174 -24.28 18.78 27.44
CA MET A 174 -22.97 19.44 27.35
C MET A 174 -22.81 20.24 26.06
N VAL A 175 -23.23 19.69 24.92
CA VAL A 175 -23.32 20.43 23.65
C VAL A 175 -24.29 21.61 23.80
N GLU A 176 -25.43 21.41 24.47
CA GLU A 176 -26.38 22.48 24.73
C GLU A 176 -25.82 23.58 25.63
N LYS A 177 -25.13 23.21 26.72
CA LYS A 177 -24.42 24.16 27.59
C LYS A 177 -23.33 24.91 26.82
N SER A 178 -22.58 24.22 25.96
CA SER A 178 -21.58 24.82 25.08
C SER A 178 -22.21 25.84 24.12
N ILE A 179 -23.27 25.46 23.38
CA ILE A 179 -23.97 26.37 22.45
C ILE A 179 -24.48 27.60 23.19
N LYS A 180 -25.13 27.43 24.35
CA LYS A 180 -25.61 28.55 25.18
C LYS A 180 -24.47 29.47 25.63
N ARG A 181 -23.36 28.90 26.10
CA ARG A 181 -22.17 29.66 26.53
C ARG A 181 -21.51 30.41 25.38
N TYR A 182 -21.37 29.80 24.21
CA TYR A 182 -20.82 30.47 23.03
C TYR A 182 -21.74 31.56 22.52
N SER A 183 -23.04 31.28 22.45
CA SER A 183 -24.05 32.27 22.05
C SER A 183 -24.06 33.46 22.98
N SER A 184 -23.96 33.27 24.30
CA SER A 184 -23.87 34.38 25.26
C SER A 184 -22.52 35.12 25.20
N LYS A 185 -21.40 34.39 25.11
CA LYS A 185 -20.05 34.98 25.07
C LYS A 185 -19.82 35.86 23.85
N TYR A 186 -20.28 35.41 22.68
CA TYR A 186 -20.04 36.08 21.39
C TYR A 186 -21.30 36.78 20.84
N ASN A 187 -22.38 36.85 21.62
CA ASN A 187 -23.68 37.41 21.22
C ASN A 187 -24.18 36.89 19.86
N ILE A 188 -24.07 35.57 19.65
CA ILE A 188 -24.38 34.92 18.37
C ILE A 188 -25.90 34.72 18.25
N LYS A 189 -26.48 35.29 17.19
CA LYS A 189 -27.86 35.03 16.78
C LYS A 189 -27.92 34.01 15.64
N PRO A 190 -29.01 33.22 15.52
CA PRO A 190 -29.24 32.40 14.34
C PRO A 190 -29.22 33.27 13.07
N SER A 191 -28.51 32.82 12.05
CA SER A 191 -28.44 33.48 10.75
C SER A 191 -28.81 32.46 9.67
N PRO A 192 -29.67 32.83 8.70
CA PRO A 192 -29.93 31.99 7.54
C PRO A 192 -28.61 31.58 6.86
N LEU A 193 -28.57 30.33 6.39
CA LEU A 193 -27.45 29.80 5.62
C LEU A 193 -27.79 29.88 4.14
N PHE A 194 -26.85 30.38 3.32
CA PHE A 194 -27.06 30.54 1.89
C PHE A 194 -26.42 29.38 1.14
N VAL A 195 -27.25 28.38 0.82
CA VAL A 195 -26.83 27.12 0.21
C VAL A 195 -27.46 26.99 -1.17
N SER A 196 -26.66 26.66 -2.17
CA SER A 196 -27.08 26.42 -3.53
C SER A 196 -27.96 25.17 -3.64
N LYS A 197 -28.84 25.16 -4.65
CA LYS A 197 -29.72 24.01 -4.92
C LYS A 197 -28.92 22.74 -5.21
N GLU A 198 -27.79 22.86 -5.92
CA GLU A 198 -26.90 21.74 -6.24
C GLU A 198 -26.40 21.03 -4.97
N VAL A 199 -25.91 21.78 -3.97
CA VAL A 199 -25.40 21.20 -2.71
C VAL A 199 -26.52 20.55 -1.87
N VAL A 200 -27.74 21.09 -1.94
CA VAL A 200 -28.93 20.52 -1.29
C VAL A 200 -29.34 19.20 -1.96
N ASP A 201 -29.42 19.18 -3.28
CA ASP A 201 -29.85 18.01 -4.07
C ASP A 201 -28.81 16.88 -4.01
N GLU A 202 -27.52 17.20 -3.92
CA GLU A 202 -26.43 16.22 -3.76
C GLU A 202 -26.21 15.76 -2.31
N SER A 203 -27.01 16.23 -1.34
CA SER A 203 -26.81 15.89 0.07
C SER A 203 -27.00 14.40 0.35
N VAL A 204 -26.06 13.82 1.10
CA VAL A 204 -26.13 12.44 1.61
C VAL A 204 -27.34 12.16 2.51
N PHE A 205 -27.97 13.20 3.06
CA PHE A 205 -29.17 13.10 3.89
C PHE A 205 -30.48 13.15 3.09
N GLY A 206 -30.42 13.52 1.81
CA GLY A 206 -31.55 13.80 0.94
C GLY A 206 -32.17 15.20 1.17
N THR A 207 -32.74 15.77 0.11
CA THR A 207 -33.27 17.15 0.04
C THR A 207 -34.17 17.52 1.23
N ASN A 208 -35.14 16.67 1.59
CA ASN A 208 -36.10 16.99 2.66
C ASN A 208 -35.46 17.08 4.04
N LYS A 209 -34.55 16.14 4.36
CA LYS A 209 -33.90 16.10 5.68
C LYS A 209 -32.86 17.20 5.82
N ILE A 210 -32.08 17.46 4.76
CA ILE A 210 -31.07 18.52 4.81
C ILE A 210 -31.71 19.91 4.91
N MET A 211 -32.84 20.16 4.24
CA MET A 211 -33.57 21.42 4.38
C MET A 211 -34.10 21.64 5.79
N LYS A 212 -34.58 20.57 6.47
CA LYS A 212 -34.96 20.63 7.88
C LYS A 212 -33.78 21.00 8.78
N ILE A 213 -32.58 20.51 8.49
CA ILE A 213 -31.35 20.82 9.23
C ILE A 213 -30.93 22.27 9.03
N ILE A 214 -30.81 22.71 7.77
CA ILE A 214 -30.33 24.05 7.40
C ILE A 214 -31.22 25.17 7.96
N ASN A 215 -32.54 24.94 7.97
CA ASN A 215 -33.53 25.91 8.48
C ASN A 215 -33.66 25.92 10.01
N ASN A 216 -32.94 25.05 10.74
CA ASN A 216 -33.04 24.99 12.18
C ASN A 216 -32.19 26.09 12.87
N PRO A 217 -32.75 26.90 13.78
CA PRO A 217 -32.02 27.98 14.45
C PRO A 217 -30.80 27.52 15.26
N ILE A 218 -30.87 26.34 15.89
CA ILE A 218 -29.76 25.80 16.69
C ILE A 218 -28.60 25.38 15.79
N PHE A 219 -28.91 24.78 14.64
CA PHE A 219 -27.90 24.43 13.63
C PHE A 219 -27.22 25.66 13.06
N GLN A 220 -27.98 26.72 12.78
CA GLN A 220 -27.43 28.00 12.33
C GLN A 220 -26.44 28.58 13.35
N VAL A 221 -26.76 28.55 14.65
CA VAL A 221 -25.84 28.98 15.70
C VAL A 221 -24.58 28.09 15.75
N ALA A 222 -24.73 26.77 15.63
CA ALA A 222 -23.58 25.85 15.58
C ALA A 222 -22.63 26.15 14.41
N VAL A 223 -23.18 26.47 13.22
CA VAL A 223 -22.38 26.87 12.06
C VAL A 223 -21.67 28.21 12.29
N GLN A 224 -22.33 29.18 12.96
CA GLN A 224 -21.67 30.44 13.31
C GLN A 224 -20.54 30.23 14.33
N ILE A 225 -20.70 29.33 15.30
CA ILE A 225 -19.61 28.95 16.21
C ILE A 225 -18.42 28.39 15.42
N LEU A 226 -18.67 27.51 14.45
CA LEU A 226 -17.63 26.98 13.57
C LEU A 226 -16.91 28.08 12.79
N LYS A 227 -17.65 29.02 12.21
CA LYS A 227 -17.09 30.19 11.49
C LYS A 227 -16.18 31.01 12.39
N ILE A 228 -16.62 31.36 13.60
CA ILE A 228 -15.80 32.10 14.58
C ILE A 228 -14.51 31.33 14.91
N ARG A 229 -14.58 30.00 15.09
CA ARG A 229 -13.38 29.20 15.35
C ARG A 229 -12.39 29.20 14.20
N PHE A 230 -12.85 29.27 12.95
CA PHE A 230 -11.97 29.45 11.81
C PHE A 230 -11.33 30.84 11.75
N GLU A 231 -12.09 31.88 12.09
CA GLU A 231 -11.55 33.25 12.18
C GLU A 231 -10.44 33.33 13.24
N GLU A 232 -10.68 32.80 14.44
CA GLU A 232 -9.72 32.84 15.55
C GLU A 232 -8.45 32.01 15.32
N ASN A 233 -8.55 30.84 14.69
CA ASN A 233 -7.41 29.91 14.59
C ASN A 233 -6.66 29.96 13.25
N LYS A 234 -7.29 30.45 12.17
CA LYS A 234 -6.73 30.37 10.80
C LYS A 234 -6.83 31.69 10.03
N ASN A 235 -7.11 32.82 10.71
CA ASN A 235 -7.26 34.14 10.10
C ASN A 235 -8.21 34.16 8.90
N TRP A 236 -9.26 33.34 8.96
CA TRP A 236 -10.22 33.19 7.88
C TRP A 236 -11.00 34.51 7.67
N LYS A 237 -11.07 35.02 6.43
CA LYS A 237 -11.67 36.34 6.13
C LYS A 237 -13.03 36.25 5.40
N PRO A 238 -14.08 36.96 5.87
CA PRO A 238 -15.47 36.90 5.43
C PRO A 238 -15.91 36.78 3.94
N ASN A 239 -15.07 36.98 2.91
CA ASN A 239 -15.58 37.30 1.56
C ASN A 239 -14.82 36.67 0.37
N SER A 240 -14.78 35.33 0.23
CA SER A 240 -14.14 34.69 -0.93
C SER A 240 -14.93 33.54 -1.58
N GLU A 241 -16.26 33.70 -1.69
CA GLU A 241 -17.28 32.84 -2.35
C GLU A 241 -18.02 31.79 -1.46
N THR A 242 -19.33 31.63 -1.73
CA THR A 242 -20.31 30.62 -1.25
C THR A 242 -19.88 29.78 -0.03
N ARG A 243 -19.86 30.42 1.14
CA ARG A 243 -19.24 29.88 2.36
C ARG A 243 -20.05 28.78 3.04
N ASP A 244 -21.36 28.85 2.97
CA ASP A 244 -22.24 27.85 3.59
C ASP A 244 -22.32 26.57 2.75
N ASP A 245 -22.22 26.70 1.42
CA ASP A 245 -22.03 25.55 0.52
C ASP A 245 -20.79 24.76 0.90
N ASN A 246 -19.65 25.43 1.09
CA ASN A 246 -18.41 24.77 1.49
C ASN A 246 -18.54 24.05 2.83
N ILE A 247 -19.17 24.68 3.84
CA ILE A 247 -19.40 24.05 5.15
C ILE A 247 -20.26 22.79 5.00
N LEU A 248 -21.31 22.83 4.18
CA LEU A 248 -22.14 21.65 3.94
C LEU A 248 -21.45 20.58 3.11
N ILE A 249 -20.62 20.95 2.12
CA ILE A 249 -19.77 20.01 1.38
C ILE A 249 -18.82 19.30 2.36
N TRP A 250 -18.18 20.04 3.28
CA TRP A 250 -17.32 19.45 4.32
C TRP A 250 -18.09 18.48 5.21
N ILE A 251 -19.28 18.87 5.68
CA ILE A 251 -20.12 18.00 6.52
C ILE A 251 -20.55 16.75 5.75
N ASN A 252 -21.07 16.90 4.53
CA ASN A 252 -21.48 15.79 3.66
C ASN A 252 -20.31 14.82 3.44
N SER A 253 -19.08 15.34 3.28
CA SER A 253 -17.90 14.51 3.07
C SER A 253 -17.67 13.52 4.22
N PHE A 254 -17.99 13.86 5.47
CA PHE A 254 -17.86 12.94 6.61
C PHE A 254 -18.79 11.73 6.54
N PHE A 255 -19.89 11.79 5.80
CA PHE A 255 -20.88 10.71 5.70
C PHE A 255 -20.86 10.00 4.35
N GLU A 256 -20.27 10.59 3.31
CA GLU A 256 -20.16 10.01 1.97
C GLU A 256 -19.09 8.90 1.94
N PRO A 257 -19.43 7.63 1.61
CA PRO A 257 -18.46 6.54 1.54
C PRO A 257 -17.58 6.57 0.30
N SER A 258 -18.04 7.16 -0.81
CA SER A 258 -17.26 7.23 -2.05
C SER A 258 -16.16 8.27 -1.93
N VAL A 259 -14.91 7.81 -1.85
CA VAL A 259 -13.71 8.67 -1.87
C VAL A 259 -13.73 9.59 -3.08
N THR A 260 -14.08 9.06 -4.27
CA THR A 260 -14.12 9.89 -5.47
C THR A 260 -15.17 10.99 -5.42
N LYS A 261 -16.39 10.70 -4.96
CA LYS A 261 -17.45 11.74 -4.82
C LYS A 261 -17.04 12.81 -3.81
N CYS A 262 -16.43 12.41 -2.69
CA CYS A 262 -15.85 13.37 -1.73
C CYS A 262 -14.80 14.26 -2.40
N LEU A 263 -13.87 13.69 -3.16
CA LEU A 263 -12.83 14.48 -3.83
C LEU A 263 -13.44 15.48 -4.81
N LEU A 264 -14.37 15.06 -5.67
CA LEU A 264 -15.02 15.94 -6.64
C LEU A 264 -15.76 17.10 -5.96
N SER A 265 -16.53 16.83 -4.89
CA SER A 265 -17.23 17.90 -4.18
C SER A 265 -16.27 18.84 -3.45
N LEU A 266 -15.20 18.31 -2.85
CA LEU A 266 -14.20 19.09 -2.11
C LEU A 266 -13.29 19.94 -3.03
N THR A 267 -13.10 19.58 -4.31
CA THR A 267 -12.34 20.41 -5.26
C THR A 267 -13.01 21.77 -5.54
N LYS A 268 -14.32 21.89 -5.30
CA LYS A 268 -15.05 23.17 -5.38
C LYS A 268 -14.68 24.12 -4.22
N SER A 269 -14.10 23.60 -3.14
CA SER A 269 -13.66 24.40 -1.99
C SER A 269 -12.22 24.89 -2.14
N LYS A 270 -12.01 26.21 -2.19
CA LYS A 270 -10.67 26.84 -2.17
C LYS A 270 -9.86 26.51 -0.91
N PHE A 271 -10.54 26.26 0.22
CA PHE A 271 -9.94 25.93 1.50
C PHE A 271 -10.57 24.65 2.05
N LEU A 272 -9.73 23.74 2.57
CA LEU A 272 -10.15 22.51 3.22
C LEU A 272 -9.61 22.46 4.66
N PRO A 273 -10.47 22.34 5.68
CA PRO A 273 -10.05 22.21 7.07
C PRO A 273 -9.21 20.94 7.30
N GLU A 274 -8.22 21.01 8.21
CA GLU A 274 -7.35 19.87 8.57
C GLU A 274 -8.14 18.65 9.02
N ILE A 275 -9.23 18.82 9.76
CA ILE A 275 -10.08 17.70 10.20
C ILE A 275 -10.77 16.98 9.02
N VAL A 276 -11.13 17.72 7.97
CA VAL A 276 -11.72 17.16 6.74
C VAL A 276 -10.64 16.44 5.93
N LYS A 277 -9.47 17.07 5.77
CA LYS A 277 -8.31 16.45 5.11
C LYS A 277 -7.90 15.16 5.82
N TYR A 278 -7.87 15.18 7.15
CA TYR A 278 -7.56 14.04 8.00
C TYR A 278 -8.58 12.90 7.80
N ASP A 279 -9.90 13.15 7.93
CA ASP A 279 -10.95 12.14 7.67
C ASP A 279 -10.81 11.52 6.27
N LEU A 280 -10.51 12.35 5.27
CA LEU A 280 -10.38 11.89 3.90
C LEU A 280 -9.14 11.01 3.70
N LEU A 281 -7.98 11.45 4.18
CA LEU A 281 -6.70 10.74 4.05
C LEU A 281 -6.63 9.45 4.89
N LEU A 282 -7.50 9.30 5.89
CA LEU A 282 -7.68 8.02 6.60
C LEU A 282 -8.31 6.92 5.74
N ARG A 283 -8.93 7.27 4.62
CA ARG A 283 -9.50 6.31 3.67
C ARG A 283 -8.39 5.74 2.80
N ILE A 284 -8.58 4.51 2.33
CA ILE A 284 -7.60 3.88 1.44
C ILE A 284 -7.97 4.24 -0.01
N PRO A 285 -7.06 4.88 -0.79
CA PRO A 285 -7.33 5.12 -2.20
C PRO A 285 -7.46 3.79 -2.94
N SER A 286 -8.51 3.67 -3.74
CA SER A 286 -8.83 2.45 -4.51
C SER A 286 -8.22 2.46 -5.91
N ASN A 287 -7.89 3.64 -6.40
CA ASN A 287 -7.38 3.87 -7.75
C ASN A 287 -6.35 5.01 -7.79
N GLU A 288 -5.65 5.11 -8.92
CA GLU A 288 -4.53 6.05 -9.10
C GLU A 288 -4.96 7.52 -9.00
N LEU A 289 -6.16 7.87 -9.48
CA LEU A 289 -6.65 9.24 -9.46
C LEU A 289 -6.87 9.70 -8.01
N GLU A 290 -7.57 8.90 -7.21
CA GLU A 290 -7.76 9.15 -5.77
C GLU A 290 -6.42 9.33 -5.07
N TYR A 291 -5.46 8.45 -5.36
CA TYR A 291 -4.12 8.54 -4.78
C TYR A 291 -3.39 9.82 -5.14
N LYS A 292 -3.48 10.32 -6.39
CA LYS A 292 -2.84 11.60 -6.77
C LYS A 292 -3.38 12.76 -5.94
N TYR A 293 -4.69 12.83 -5.76
CA TYR A 293 -5.30 13.85 -4.91
C TYR A 293 -4.86 13.71 -3.45
N PHE A 294 -4.84 12.49 -2.91
CA PHE A 294 -4.44 12.24 -1.53
C PHE A 294 -2.96 12.60 -1.32
N PHE A 295 -2.09 12.24 -2.27
CA PHE A 295 -0.67 12.55 -2.20
C PHE A 295 -0.40 14.06 -2.21
N GLU A 296 -1.02 14.82 -3.12
CA GLU A 296 -0.85 16.28 -3.14
C GLU A 296 -1.46 16.94 -1.90
N MET A 297 -2.63 16.48 -1.44
CA MET A 297 -3.24 16.98 -0.20
C MET A 297 -2.34 16.74 1.02
N TYR A 298 -1.77 15.54 1.15
CA TYR A 298 -0.85 15.22 2.23
C TYR A 298 0.44 16.04 2.13
N LYS A 299 1.03 16.15 0.95
CA LYS A 299 2.25 16.95 0.71
C LYS A 299 2.08 18.44 1.06
N GLN A 300 0.89 19.02 0.82
CA GLN A 300 0.62 20.43 1.12
C GLN A 300 0.32 20.70 2.60
N SER A 301 0.02 19.68 3.40
CA SER A 301 -0.43 19.84 4.80
C SER A 301 0.20 18.81 5.72
N SER A 302 1.38 18.30 5.34
CA SER A 302 2.02 17.16 6.02
C SER A 302 2.45 17.51 7.43
N THR A 303 2.85 18.75 7.68
CA THR A 303 3.29 19.22 9.00
C THR A 303 2.16 19.10 10.03
N GLU A 304 1.00 19.70 9.76
CA GLU A 304 -0.14 19.68 10.69
C GLU A 304 -0.78 18.29 10.77
N LEU A 305 -0.94 17.62 9.62
CA LEU A 305 -1.57 16.31 9.58
C LEU A 305 -0.74 15.24 10.29
N ASN A 306 0.59 15.27 10.17
CA ASN A 306 1.45 14.31 10.87
C ASN A 306 1.43 14.51 12.38
N LEU A 307 1.38 15.76 12.87
CA LEU A 307 1.24 16.02 14.30
C LEU A 307 -0.07 15.41 14.83
N ILE A 308 -1.19 15.69 14.15
CA ILE A 308 -2.50 15.12 14.51
C ILE A 308 -2.47 13.58 14.49
N ASP A 309 -1.87 12.98 13.45
CA ASP A 309 -1.80 11.53 13.31
C ASP A 309 -0.93 10.88 14.41
N GLN A 310 0.20 11.49 14.75
CA GLN A 310 1.09 11.01 15.82
C GLN A 310 0.44 11.11 17.20
N GLU A 311 -0.27 12.20 17.51
CA GLU A 311 -1.02 12.35 18.76
C GLU A 311 -2.11 11.28 18.90
N LYS A 312 -2.91 11.08 17.84
CA LYS A 312 -3.97 10.06 17.82
C LYS A 312 -3.40 8.65 17.92
N LEU A 313 -2.29 8.38 17.24
CA LEU A 313 -1.60 7.10 17.29
C LEU A 313 -1.02 6.81 18.69
N TYR A 314 -0.43 7.81 19.33
CA TYR A 314 0.12 7.69 20.68
C TYR A 314 -0.96 7.28 21.69
N LEU A 315 -2.11 7.96 21.69
CA LEU A 315 -3.24 7.63 22.57
C LEU A 315 -3.77 6.22 22.32
N LEU A 316 -3.89 5.83 21.04
CA LEU A 316 -4.28 4.49 20.64
C LEU A 316 -3.31 3.40 21.12
N LYS A 317 -2.00 3.63 21.00
CA LYS A 317 -0.97 2.70 21.47
C LYS A 317 -1.07 2.45 22.98
N GLN A 318 -1.39 3.47 23.78
CA GLN A 318 -1.56 3.32 25.23
C GLN A 318 -2.72 2.40 25.62
N GLN A 319 -3.74 2.28 24.76
CA GLN A 319 -4.95 1.49 25.00
C GLN A 319 -4.87 0.08 24.42
N ASN A 320 -3.85 -0.22 23.63
CA ASN A 320 -3.71 -1.48 22.90
C ASN A 320 -3.16 -2.60 23.80
N SER A 321 -4.03 -3.50 24.24
CA SER A 321 -3.68 -4.67 25.06
C SER A 321 -3.29 -5.92 24.26
N GLU A 322 -3.58 -5.99 22.95
CA GLU A 322 -3.38 -7.22 22.15
C GLU A 322 -2.22 -7.16 21.15
N TYR A 323 -1.47 -6.05 21.15
CA TYR A 323 -0.43 -5.76 20.15
C TYR A 323 -0.98 -5.81 18.70
N SER A 324 -1.45 -4.65 18.23
CA SER A 324 -1.74 -4.41 16.82
C SER A 324 -0.54 -3.77 16.10
N ARG A 325 -0.13 -4.41 14.99
CA ARG A 325 0.97 -3.92 14.14
C ARG A 325 0.57 -2.70 13.30
N ASP A 326 -0.72 -2.56 12.99
CA ASP A 326 -1.27 -1.40 12.28
C ASP A 326 -1.11 -0.11 13.10
N LEU A 327 -0.85 -0.23 14.41
CA LEU A 327 -0.52 0.89 15.28
C LEU A 327 0.95 1.29 15.26
N LYS A 328 1.82 0.60 14.51
CA LYS A 328 3.22 0.99 14.46
C LYS A 328 3.43 2.22 13.61
N ILE A 329 2.84 2.26 12.42
CA ILE A 329 3.02 3.31 11.42
C ILE A 329 1.81 4.25 11.42
N PRO A 330 2.00 5.57 11.31
CA PRO A 330 0.88 6.52 11.21
C PRO A 330 -0.03 6.18 10.02
N PRO A 331 -1.35 6.03 10.22
CA PRO A 331 -2.28 5.56 9.20
C PRO A 331 -2.34 6.43 7.94
N LEU A 332 -2.23 7.76 8.06
CA LEU A 332 -2.23 8.64 6.88
C LEU A 332 -1.06 8.32 5.95
N PHE A 333 0.13 8.24 6.55
CA PHE A 333 1.34 7.85 5.85
C PHE A 333 1.21 6.42 5.32
N SER A 334 0.73 5.48 6.14
CA SER A 334 0.62 4.07 5.79
C SER A 334 -0.28 3.85 4.56
N ASN A 335 -1.42 4.53 4.48
CA ASN A 335 -2.32 4.43 3.33
C ASN A 335 -1.63 4.86 2.02
N LEU A 336 -0.97 6.03 2.04
CA LEU A 336 -0.23 6.54 0.88
C LEU A 336 0.98 5.69 0.53
N PHE A 337 1.72 5.26 1.56
CA PHE A 337 2.91 4.43 1.43
C PHE A 337 2.58 3.07 0.83
N ASN A 338 1.58 2.36 1.38
CA ASN A 338 1.16 1.06 0.88
C ASN A 338 0.60 1.13 -0.54
N PHE A 339 -0.18 2.18 -0.85
CA PHE A 339 -0.66 2.39 -2.21
C PHE A 339 0.50 2.64 -3.17
N ALA A 340 1.45 3.52 -2.83
CA ALA A 340 2.63 3.80 -3.64
C ALA A 340 3.51 2.56 -3.82
N LEU A 341 3.70 1.79 -2.75
CA LEU A 341 4.47 0.55 -2.73
C LEU A 341 3.93 -0.49 -3.71
N ARG A 342 2.64 -0.38 -4.04
CA ARG A 342 1.94 -1.26 -4.96
C ARG A 342 1.77 -0.71 -6.38
N THR A 343 1.48 0.58 -6.52
CA THR A 343 1.00 1.17 -7.80
C THR A 343 1.89 2.26 -8.36
N LYS A 344 2.66 2.95 -7.50
CA LYS A 344 3.40 4.18 -7.80
C LYS A 344 4.74 4.19 -7.08
N LEU A 345 5.55 3.18 -7.41
CA LEU A 345 6.86 2.96 -6.78
C LEU A 345 7.77 4.19 -6.86
N ASP A 346 7.68 4.95 -7.94
CA ASP A 346 8.43 6.18 -8.18
C ASP A 346 8.11 7.30 -7.18
N HIS A 347 6.94 7.28 -6.55
CA HIS A 347 6.56 8.21 -5.48
C HIS A 347 7.14 7.83 -4.11
N LEU A 348 7.53 6.57 -3.89
CA LEU A 348 8.03 6.09 -2.58
C LEU A 348 9.16 6.96 -2.00
N PRO A 349 10.22 7.33 -2.75
CA PRO A 349 11.28 8.15 -2.20
C PRO A 349 10.82 9.53 -1.75
N LYS A 350 9.79 10.09 -2.39
CA LYS A 350 9.21 11.39 -2.04
C LYS A 350 8.36 11.27 -0.78
N ILE A 351 7.45 10.29 -0.72
CA ILE A 351 6.62 10.01 0.46
C ILE A 351 7.48 9.78 1.71
N VAL A 352 8.51 8.94 1.59
CA VAL A 352 9.44 8.68 2.70
C VAL A 352 10.20 9.95 3.12
N SER A 353 10.56 10.83 2.19
CA SER A 353 11.24 12.08 2.56
C SER A 353 10.31 13.03 3.29
N LEU A 354 9.07 13.17 2.81
CA LEU A 354 8.05 13.99 3.50
C LEU A 354 7.86 13.49 4.93
N TYR A 355 7.69 12.17 5.11
CA TYR A 355 7.56 11.59 6.44
C TYR A 355 8.78 11.85 7.33
N LEU A 356 10.00 11.63 6.84
CA LEU A 356 11.22 11.84 7.63
C LEU A 356 11.47 13.32 7.96
N ASN A 357 11.09 14.24 7.08
CA ASN A 357 11.29 15.68 7.29
C ASN A 357 10.32 16.26 8.34
N GLU A 358 9.08 15.78 8.36
CA GLU A 358 8.03 16.33 9.21
C GLU A 358 7.93 15.65 10.59
N ASN A 359 8.60 14.51 10.79
CA ASN A 359 8.59 13.78 12.06
C ASN A 359 9.88 14.00 12.85
N ASN A 360 9.78 13.98 14.18
CA ASN A 360 10.94 14.13 15.06
C ASN A 360 11.82 12.86 15.04
N ILE A 361 12.85 12.87 14.19
CA ILE A 361 13.87 11.82 14.06
C ILE A 361 14.79 11.66 15.28
N SER A 362 14.45 12.19 16.45
CA SER A 362 15.18 11.92 17.70
C SER A 362 14.39 11.04 18.67
N ASN A 363 13.15 10.67 18.32
CA ASN A 363 12.24 9.94 19.20
C ASN A 363 12.34 8.41 19.00
N PRO A 364 12.45 7.59 20.07
CA PRO A 364 12.37 6.13 19.99
C PRO A 364 11.15 5.59 19.21
N HIS A 365 9.99 6.26 19.33
CA HIS A 365 8.78 5.86 18.60
C HIS A 365 8.92 6.02 17.07
N THR A 366 9.64 7.05 16.62
CA THR A 366 9.94 7.25 15.20
C THR A 366 10.94 6.21 14.70
N LEU A 367 11.86 5.76 15.56
CA LEU A 367 12.77 4.65 15.21
C LEU A 367 12.01 3.33 15.01
N GLU A 368 11.06 3.01 15.89
CA GLU A 368 10.16 1.85 15.74
C GLU A 368 9.36 1.94 14.43
N GLN A 369 8.81 3.12 14.12
CA GLN A 369 8.10 3.39 12.87
C GLN A 369 8.98 3.13 11.65
N ILE A 370 10.20 3.69 11.63
CA ILE A 370 11.16 3.50 10.53
C ILE A 370 11.51 2.02 10.37
N GLY A 371 11.71 1.28 11.46
CA GLY A 371 11.98 -0.16 11.42
C GLY A 371 10.85 -0.95 10.76
N GLU A 372 9.59 -0.59 11.06
CA GLU A 372 8.43 -1.22 10.44
C GLU A 372 8.26 -0.82 8.95
N ILE A 373 8.55 0.43 8.58
CA ILE A 373 8.56 0.88 7.17
C ILE A 373 9.65 0.13 6.38
N LEU A 374 10.85 -0.02 6.96
CA LEU A 374 11.93 -0.81 6.38
C LEU A 374 11.50 -2.27 6.18
N TRP A 375 10.81 -2.85 7.15
CA TRP A 375 10.28 -4.20 7.03
C TRP A 375 9.26 -4.31 5.89
N GLN A 376 8.33 -3.36 5.76
CA GLN A 376 7.38 -3.33 4.63
C GLN A 376 8.08 -3.16 3.27
N LEU A 377 9.19 -2.41 3.19
CA LEU A 377 10.02 -2.31 1.98
C LEU A 377 10.83 -3.57 1.69
N SER A 378 10.96 -4.49 2.65
CA SER A 378 11.90 -5.62 2.55
C SER A 378 11.45 -6.75 1.61
N PHE A 379 10.22 -6.67 1.11
CA PHE A 379 9.64 -7.58 0.14
C PHE A 379 9.01 -6.79 -1.02
N ASP A 380 9.14 -7.29 -2.26
CA ASP A 380 8.55 -6.63 -3.42
C ASP A 380 7.06 -6.93 -3.51
N HIS A 381 6.33 -5.87 -3.23
CA HIS A 381 4.89 -5.74 -3.23
C HIS A 381 4.33 -5.86 -4.65
N THR A 382 4.92 -5.20 -5.63
CA THR A 382 4.34 -5.05 -6.98
C THR A 382 4.25 -6.32 -7.81
N GLY A 383 4.98 -7.38 -7.44
CA GLY A 383 5.12 -8.58 -8.25
C GLY A 383 5.84 -8.36 -9.59
N GLU A 384 6.24 -7.12 -9.91
CA GLU A 384 6.97 -6.78 -11.13
C GLU A 384 8.41 -7.27 -11.05
N HIS A 385 8.99 -7.27 -9.84
CA HIS A 385 10.37 -7.64 -9.60
C HIS A 385 10.50 -8.70 -8.51
N LEU A 386 9.79 -9.83 -8.71
CA LEU A 386 9.86 -11.02 -7.86
C LEU A 386 11.27 -11.63 -7.66
N MET A 387 12.28 -11.12 -8.38
CA MET A 387 13.67 -11.58 -8.31
C MET A 387 14.60 -10.60 -7.54
N LYS A 388 14.29 -9.29 -7.52
CA LYS A 388 15.10 -8.23 -6.91
C LYS A 388 14.24 -7.01 -6.58
N PRO A 389 14.46 -6.30 -5.46
CA PRO A 389 13.67 -5.12 -5.14
C PRO A 389 13.88 -3.98 -6.16
N SER A 390 12.81 -3.22 -6.41
CA SER A 390 12.83 -2.04 -7.30
C SER A 390 13.91 -1.02 -6.93
N LYS A 391 14.42 -0.26 -7.92
CA LYS A 391 15.35 0.86 -7.65
C LYS A 391 14.74 1.87 -6.70
N TYR A 392 13.43 2.15 -6.80
CA TYR A 392 12.77 3.14 -5.95
C TYR A 392 12.65 2.67 -4.50
N CYS A 393 12.36 1.38 -4.29
CA CYS A 393 12.43 0.76 -2.96
C CYS A 393 13.84 0.86 -2.39
N ASN A 394 14.89 0.64 -3.20
CA ASN A 394 16.28 0.81 -2.76
C ASN A 394 16.61 2.25 -2.35
N ILE A 395 16.12 3.26 -3.09
CA ILE A 395 16.33 4.68 -2.75
C ILE A 395 15.60 5.01 -1.44
N ALA A 396 14.32 4.63 -1.32
CA ALA A 396 13.54 4.84 -0.09
C ALA A 396 14.19 4.15 1.12
N HIS A 397 14.63 2.90 0.96
CA HIS A 397 15.37 2.15 1.96
C HIS A 397 16.67 2.86 2.37
N SER A 398 17.45 3.35 1.40
CA SER A 398 18.68 4.09 1.71
C SER A 398 18.40 5.31 2.57
N LYS A 399 17.33 6.07 2.29
CA LYS A 399 16.95 7.24 3.10
C LYS A 399 16.59 6.85 4.54
N LEU A 400 15.82 5.78 4.71
CA LEU A 400 15.44 5.27 6.03
C LEU A 400 16.64 4.76 6.82
N VAL A 401 17.55 4.00 6.20
CA VAL A 401 18.78 3.53 6.86
C VAL A 401 19.70 4.69 7.24
N THR A 402 19.84 5.69 6.37
CA THR A 402 20.59 6.92 6.71
C THR A 402 19.95 7.64 7.89
N ALA A 403 18.61 7.71 7.95
CA ALA A 403 17.91 8.26 9.10
C ALA A 403 18.24 7.46 10.36
N VAL A 404 18.06 6.14 10.39
CA VAL A 404 18.41 5.27 11.53
C VAL A 404 19.84 5.52 12.02
N ASN A 405 20.83 5.47 11.12
CA ASN A 405 22.22 5.70 11.49
C ASN A 405 22.45 7.11 12.08
N THR A 406 21.72 8.11 11.57
CA THR A 406 21.77 9.48 12.13
C THR A 406 21.16 9.53 13.52
N MET A 407 20.06 8.81 13.76
CA MET A 407 19.41 8.75 15.08
C MET A 407 20.32 8.10 16.12
N THR A 408 20.88 6.93 15.80
CA THR A 408 21.70 6.14 16.73
C THR A 408 23.10 6.71 16.93
N SER A 409 23.65 7.46 15.97
CA SER A 409 24.92 8.19 16.16
C SER A 409 24.76 9.45 17.01
N LYS A 410 23.62 10.16 16.89
CA LYS A 410 23.33 11.36 17.69
C LYS A 410 22.89 11.04 19.11
N ASN A 411 22.26 9.89 19.32
CA ASN A 411 21.79 9.46 20.64
C ASN A 411 22.26 8.02 20.91
N SER A 412 23.27 7.88 21.78
CA SER A 412 23.84 6.58 22.16
C SER A 412 22.87 5.67 22.92
N GLU A 413 21.78 6.22 23.47
CA GLU A 413 20.74 5.44 24.15
C GLU A 413 19.77 4.76 23.16
N LEU A 414 19.74 5.20 21.89
CA LEU A 414 18.94 4.58 20.84
C LEU A 414 19.71 3.43 20.19
N GLU A 415 19.38 2.20 20.57
CA GLU A 415 19.86 1.01 19.89
C GLU A 415 19.06 0.70 18.62
N VAL A 416 19.73 0.12 17.61
CA VAL A 416 19.04 -0.40 16.43
C VAL A 416 18.17 -1.59 16.84
N ASP A 417 16.89 -1.54 16.49
CA ASP A 417 15.94 -2.57 16.88
C ASP A 417 16.04 -3.84 15.99
N VAL A 418 15.50 -4.95 16.53
CA VAL A 418 15.50 -6.24 15.84
C VAL A 418 14.77 -6.17 14.50
N THR A 419 13.67 -5.41 14.40
CA THR A 419 12.90 -5.27 13.16
C THR A 419 13.77 -4.65 12.05
N THR A 420 14.48 -3.57 12.37
CA THR A 420 15.40 -2.91 11.42
C THR A 420 16.49 -3.87 10.96
N MET A 421 17.13 -4.61 11.86
CA MET A 421 18.18 -5.56 11.48
C MET A 421 17.68 -6.67 10.56
N ILE A 422 16.49 -7.22 10.83
CA ILE A 422 15.87 -8.25 9.97
C ILE A 422 15.50 -7.64 8.61
N ALA A 423 14.90 -6.45 8.57
CA ALA A 423 14.54 -5.78 7.32
C ALA A 423 15.77 -5.50 6.44
N VAL A 424 16.84 -4.97 7.04
CA VAL A 424 18.13 -4.74 6.37
C VAL A 424 18.75 -6.05 5.89
N SER A 425 18.66 -7.13 6.68
CA SER A 425 19.10 -8.48 6.25
C SER A 425 18.42 -8.91 4.95
N ASN A 426 17.09 -8.77 4.86
CA ASN A 426 16.32 -9.13 3.66
C ASN A 426 16.73 -8.30 2.44
N MET A 427 16.96 -7.00 2.61
CA MET A 427 17.32 -6.12 1.49
C MET A 427 18.74 -6.36 0.98
N ILE A 428 19.68 -6.70 1.88
CA ILE A 428 21.06 -6.99 1.52
C ILE A 428 21.19 -8.37 0.86
N PHE A 429 20.27 -9.31 1.10
CA PHE A 429 20.29 -10.67 0.54
C PHE A 429 20.61 -10.72 -0.97
N TYR A 430 19.96 -9.85 -1.76
CA TYR A 430 20.10 -9.81 -3.22
C TYR A 430 21.47 -9.29 -3.71
N LYS A 431 22.25 -8.66 -2.82
CA LYS A 431 23.57 -8.08 -3.12
C LYS A 431 24.68 -8.90 -2.48
N ASP A 432 24.52 -9.29 -1.22
CA ASP A 432 25.52 -10.00 -0.42
C ASP A 432 24.85 -10.93 0.59
N PHE A 433 24.79 -12.21 0.23
CA PHE A 433 24.22 -13.25 1.09
C PHE A 433 24.95 -13.37 2.44
N ARG A 434 26.28 -13.18 2.49
CA ARG A 434 27.06 -13.35 3.73
C ARG A 434 26.75 -12.23 4.72
N LYS A 435 26.71 -10.98 4.25
CA LYS A 435 26.32 -9.83 5.09
C LYS A 435 24.88 -9.92 5.55
N SER A 436 23.98 -10.33 4.67
CA SER A 436 22.57 -10.62 5.03
C SER A 436 22.51 -11.65 6.17
N PHE A 437 23.18 -12.79 6.01
CA PHE A 437 23.22 -13.83 7.04
C PHE A 437 23.87 -13.39 8.35
N GLN A 438 24.86 -12.50 8.31
CA GLN A 438 25.46 -11.90 9.50
C GLN A 438 24.48 -10.97 10.22
N MET A 439 23.77 -10.11 9.49
CA MET A 439 22.74 -9.23 10.06
C MET A 439 21.62 -10.04 10.70
N PHE A 440 21.14 -11.10 10.03
CA PHE A 440 20.18 -12.04 10.61
C PHE A 440 20.68 -12.67 11.92
N LYS A 441 21.94 -13.11 11.97
CA LYS A 441 22.56 -13.66 13.19
C LYS A 441 22.65 -12.63 14.31
N ASN A 442 22.98 -11.38 13.99
CA ASN A 442 23.06 -10.30 14.98
C ASN A 442 21.67 -9.99 15.55
N ALA A 443 20.66 -9.86 14.69
CA ALA A 443 19.27 -9.69 15.10
C ALA A 443 18.81 -10.82 16.01
N LYS A 444 19.13 -12.07 15.65
CA LYS A 444 18.82 -13.24 16.48
C LYS A 444 19.52 -13.19 17.84
N ARG A 445 20.80 -12.83 17.88
CA ARG A 445 21.54 -12.67 19.14
C ARG A 445 20.89 -11.61 20.01
N GLN A 446 20.59 -10.42 19.48
CA GLN A 446 19.95 -9.35 20.24
C GLN A 446 18.57 -9.77 20.75
N PHE A 447 17.76 -10.43 19.92
CA PHE A 447 16.46 -10.97 20.35
C PHE A 447 16.61 -12.04 21.45
N ASP A 448 17.59 -12.94 21.33
CA ASP A 448 17.87 -13.96 22.34
C ASP A 448 18.45 -13.34 23.63
N HIS A 449 19.23 -12.26 23.57
CA HIS A 449 19.67 -11.49 24.75
C HIS A 449 18.48 -10.81 25.44
N TRP A 450 17.56 -10.23 24.66
CA TRP A 450 16.31 -9.67 25.17
C TRP A 450 15.44 -10.74 25.86
N LYS A 451 15.42 -11.97 25.32
CA LYS A 451 14.81 -13.13 25.99
C LYS A 451 15.52 -13.48 27.31
N LEU A 452 16.84 -13.34 27.39
CA LEU A 452 17.61 -13.70 28.58
C LEU A 452 17.53 -12.64 29.69
N GLN A 453 17.45 -11.35 29.33
CA GLN A 453 17.38 -10.24 30.28
C GLN A 453 15.98 -10.03 30.88
N ASN A 454 14.91 -10.41 30.15
CA ASN A 454 13.53 -10.11 30.57
C ASN A 454 12.66 -11.34 30.90
N PHE A 455 13.18 -12.58 30.80
CA PHE A 455 12.36 -13.78 31.04
C PHE A 455 12.93 -14.67 32.15
N LYS A 456 12.29 -14.63 33.32
CA LYS A 456 12.35 -15.72 34.30
C LYS A 456 11.16 -16.65 34.05
N PRO A 457 11.38 -17.94 33.70
CA PRO A 457 10.29 -18.89 33.43
C PRO A 457 9.29 -19.09 34.58
N LYS A 458 9.68 -18.76 35.82
CA LYS A 458 8.83 -18.87 37.01
C LYS A 458 7.65 -17.88 37.02
N GLU A 459 7.68 -16.81 36.22
CA GLU A 459 6.61 -15.82 36.14
C GLU A 459 5.47 -16.23 35.19
N PHE A 460 5.62 -17.33 34.44
CA PHE A 460 4.55 -17.92 33.61
C PHE A 460 3.83 -19.11 34.26
N GLN A 461 4.35 -19.67 35.36
CA GLN A 461 3.79 -20.88 35.99
C GLN A 461 2.94 -20.63 37.24
N LEU A 462 2.79 -19.37 37.66
CA LEU A 462 1.72 -18.94 38.58
C LEU A 462 0.86 -18.03 37.70
N ILE A 463 -0.31 -18.41 37.18
CA ILE A 463 -1.54 -18.71 37.91
C ILE A 463 -2.36 -19.68 37.05
N GLU A 464 -2.07 -20.97 37.13
CA GLU A 464 -3.12 -21.99 37.05
C GLU A 464 -2.93 -22.83 38.31
N THR A 465 -4.01 -22.95 39.09
CA THR A 465 -4.11 -23.67 40.37
C THR A 465 -3.41 -23.03 41.58
N ASP A 466 -4.15 -22.21 42.32
CA ASP A 466 -4.26 -22.35 43.78
C ASP A 466 -5.65 -21.83 44.21
N THR A 467 -6.68 -22.62 43.88
CA THR A 467 -8.05 -22.49 44.40
C THR A 467 -8.27 -23.28 45.70
N THR A 468 -7.21 -23.75 46.35
CA THR A 468 -7.30 -24.51 47.60
C THR A 468 -6.25 -24.03 48.58
N GLU A 469 -6.54 -22.90 49.23
CA GLU A 469 -6.17 -22.52 50.60
C GLU A 469 -5.97 -21.00 50.69
N MET A 470 -7.05 -20.25 50.82
CA MET A 470 -7.07 -19.04 51.66
C MET A 470 -8.53 -18.59 51.86
N LYS A 471 -9.26 -19.37 52.64
CA LYS A 471 -10.39 -18.83 53.41
C LYS A 471 -9.80 -17.90 54.47
N ASN A 472 -9.88 -16.59 54.22
CA ASN A 472 -10.12 -15.52 55.21
C ASN A 472 -9.48 -14.22 54.74
N THR A 473 -10.28 -13.34 54.11
CA THR A 473 -10.47 -11.91 54.46
C THR A 473 -11.15 -11.17 53.29
N ASN A 474 -12.43 -10.84 53.47
CA ASN A 474 -13.32 -10.21 52.49
C ASN A 474 -13.02 -8.72 52.20
N LYS A 475 -11.74 -8.32 52.07
CA LYS A 475 -11.37 -6.95 51.67
C LYS A 475 -10.26 -6.85 50.62
N ILE A 476 -9.72 -7.97 50.13
CA ILE A 476 -8.58 -7.98 49.19
C ILE A 476 -9.01 -8.35 47.75
N SER A 477 -10.22 -8.91 47.58
CA SER A 477 -10.71 -9.47 46.30
C SER A 477 -10.90 -8.45 45.16
N GLU A 478 -11.17 -7.17 45.43
CA GLU A 478 -11.31 -6.14 44.38
C GLU A 478 -9.98 -5.55 43.90
N SER A 479 -8.94 -5.60 44.75
CA SER A 479 -7.58 -5.15 44.35
C SER A 479 -6.84 -6.24 43.58
N LEU A 480 -7.05 -7.51 43.96
CA LEU A 480 -6.41 -8.67 43.33
C LEU A 480 -6.98 -9.00 41.94
N SER A 481 -8.28 -8.76 41.71
CA SER A 481 -8.91 -8.99 40.40
C SER A 481 -8.38 -8.03 39.34
N LYS A 482 -8.22 -6.73 39.66
CA LYS A 482 -7.60 -5.73 38.76
C LYS A 482 -6.14 -6.03 38.46
N THR A 483 -5.34 -6.40 39.46
CA THR A 483 -3.94 -6.78 39.23
C THR A 483 -3.79 -8.05 38.42
N ASN A 484 -4.68 -9.05 38.58
CA ASN A 484 -4.63 -10.28 37.79
C ASN A 484 -5.06 -10.07 36.34
N VAL A 485 -6.02 -9.19 36.08
CA VAL A 485 -6.42 -8.77 34.73
C VAL A 485 -5.28 -8.00 34.04
N ASP A 486 -4.66 -7.03 34.74
CA ASP A 486 -3.52 -6.26 34.22
C ASP A 486 -2.28 -7.14 33.92
N ILE A 487 -2.02 -8.17 34.75
CA ILE A 487 -0.92 -9.13 34.54
C ILE A 487 -1.19 -10.02 33.32
N ASN A 488 -2.42 -10.54 33.19
CA ASN A 488 -2.80 -11.37 32.04
C ASN A 488 -2.75 -10.60 30.72
N ASP A 489 -3.23 -9.34 30.70
CA ASP A 489 -3.14 -8.47 29.52
C ASP A 489 -1.68 -8.17 29.15
N ARG A 490 -0.81 -7.91 30.13
CA ARG A 490 0.63 -7.71 29.89
C ARG A 490 1.31 -8.96 29.35
N ASN A 491 0.98 -10.14 29.88
CA ASN A 491 1.51 -11.41 29.41
C ASN A 491 1.05 -11.74 27.98
N GLN A 492 -0.21 -11.46 27.67
CA GLN A 492 -0.76 -11.60 26.32
C GLN A 492 -0.10 -10.65 25.33
N LEU A 493 0.15 -9.39 25.72
CA LEU A 493 0.89 -8.41 24.91
C LEU A 493 2.30 -8.91 24.58
N LEU A 494 3.04 -9.39 25.59
CA LEU A 494 4.40 -9.94 25.43
C LEU A 494 4.40 -11.17 24.52
N TYR A 495 3.41 -12.05 24.67
CA TYR A 495 3.22 -13.20 23.78
C TYR A 495 3.02 -12.74 22.33
N SER A 496 2.13 -11.79 22.08
CA SER A 496 1.86 -11.26 20.74
C SER A 496 3.08 -10.60 20.09
N VAL A 497 3.87 -9.83 20.86
CA VAL A 497 5.15 -9.25 20.40
C VAL A 497 6.14 -10.35 20.02
N LYS A 498 6.23 -11.42 20.82
CA LYS A 498 7.10 -12.56 20.54
C LYS A 498 6.67 -13.30 19.27
N VAL A 499 5.38 -13.48 19.06
CA VAL A 499 4.84 -14.05 17.81
C VAL A 499 5.25 -13.21 16.61
N ASP A 500 5.10 -11.88 16.65
CA ASP A 500 5.51 -10.98 15.56
C ASP A 500 6.98 -11.14 15.19
N TYR A 501 7.89 -11.12 16.18
CA TYR A 501 9.31 -11.33 15.91
C TYR A 501 9.59 -12.72 15.34
N ASN A 502 8.99 -13.78 15.90
CA ASN A 502 9.17 -15.14 15.39
C ASN A 502 8.71 -15.26 13.92
N ILE A 503 7.61 -14.61 13.54
CA ILE A 503 7.15 -14.58 12.15
C ILE A 503 8.13 -13.81 11.25
N LYS A 504 8.62 -12.64 11.68
CA LYS A 504 9.67 -11.89 10.95
C LYS A 504 10.94 -12.72 10.75
N PHE A 505 11.35 -13.47 11.77
CA PHE A 505 12.47 -14.42 11.68
C PHE A 505 12.16 -15.60 10.75
N LEU A 506 10.94 -16.13 10.73
CA LEU A 506 10.52 -17.18 9.80
C LEU A 506 10.62 -16.69 8.35
N CYS A 507 10.05 -15.52 8.04
CA CYS A 507 10.11 -14.89 6.73
C CYS A 507 11.57 -14.70 6.24
N ASN A 508 12.45 -14.15 7.08
CA ASN A 508 13.87 -14.00 6.75
C ASN A 508 14.55 -15.37 6.56
N SER A 509 14.20 -16.35 7.39
CA SER A 509 14.73 -17.72 7.29
C SER A 509 14.36 -18.38 5.96
N ILE A 510 13.12 -18.23 5.50
CA ILE A 510 12.65 -18.69 4.18
C ILE A 510 13.54 -18.12 3.08
N LEU A 511 13.79 -16.80 3.11
CA LEU A 511 14.64 -16.14 2.13
C LEU A 511 16.08 -16.67 2.17
N LEU A 512 16.61 -16.97 3.36
CA LEU A 512 17.98 -17.44 3.57
C LEU A 512 18.20 -18.95 3.34
N LEU A 513 17.16 -19.74 3.04
CA LEU A 513 17.31 -21.17 2.75
C LEU A 513 18.23 -21.42 1.55
N ALA A 514 19.20 -22.33 1.66
CA ALA A 514 20.06 -22.66 0.52
C ALA A 514 19.36 -23.66 -0.41
N VAL A 515 19.13 -23.28 -1.68
CA VAL A 515 18.56 -24.16 -2.71
C VAL A 515 19.68 -24.66 -3.63
N ASN A 516 19.72 -25.96 -3.87
CA ASN A 516 20.59 -26.62 -4.83
C ASN A 516 19.87 -27.81 -5.48
N GLU A 517 20.44 -28.37 -6.54
CA GLU A 517 19.83 -29.48 -7.30
C GLU A 517 19.50 -30.70 -6.42
N SER A 518 20.26 -30.94 -5.34
CA SER A 518 20.05 -32.10 -4.46
C SER A 518 18.93 -31.92 -3.44
N ASN A 519 18.44 -30.69 -3.21
CA ASN A 519 17.40 -30.42 -2.21
C ASN A 519 16.18 -29.67 -2.76
N GLU A 520 16.12 -29.36 -4.05
CA GLU A 520 15.03 -28.62 -4.71
C GLU A 520 13.63 -29.14 -4.33
N LYS A 521 13.40 -30.44 -4.54
CA LYS A 521 12.10 -31.09 -4.26
C LYS A 521 11.74 -31.07 -2.78
N ILE A 522 12.74 -31.21 -1.90
CA ILE A 522 12.57 -31.20 -0.44
C ILE A 522 12.16 -29.80 0.01
N ILE A 523 12.81 -28.76 -0.52
CA ILE A 523 12.49 -27.37 -0.19
C ILE A 523 11.07 -27.02 -0.62
N CYS A 524 10.65 -27.39 -1.82
CA CYS A 524 9.25 -27.18 -2.25
C CYS A 524 8.26 -27.83 -1.28
N GLN A 525 8.52 -29.07 -0.85
CA GLN A 525 7.68 -29.78 0.09
C GLN A 525 7.69 -29.13 1.48
N ASP A 526 8.85 -28.68 1.96
CA ASP A 526 8.99 -28.00 3.25
C ASP A 526 8.24 -26.66 3.27
N LEU A 527 8.31 -25.89 2.18
CA LEU A 527 7.57 -24.64 2.02
C LEU A 527 6.05 -24.89 2.00
N LEU A 528 5.59 -25.96 1.34
CA LEU A 528 4.17 -26.38 1.39
C LEU A 528 3.75 -26.83 2.80
N ASN A 529 4.62 -27.53 3.51
CA ASN A 529 4.35 -28.00 4.87
C ASN A 529 4.25 -26.86 5.89
N ILE A 530 4.90 -25.71 5.65
CA ILE A 530 4.70 -24.51 6.47
C ILE A 530 3.21 -24.13 6.45
N PHE A 531 2.59 -24.00 5.27
CA PHE A 531 1.19 -23.58 5.19
C PHE A 531 0.19 -24.61 5.74
N LYS A 532 0.52 -25.90 5.68
CA LYS A 532 -0.30 -26.95 6.32
C LYS A 532 -0.24 -26.91 7.85
N LYS A 533 0.78 -26.28 8.43
CA LYS A 533 1.04 -26.29 9.88
C LYS A 533 0.79 -24.94 10.55
N VAL A 534 0.92 -23.83 9.81
CA VAL A 534 0.65 -22.50 10.36
C VAL A 534 -0.84 -22.33 10.54
N GLU A 535 -1.24 -21.86 11.72
CA GLU A 535 -2.64 -21.60 12.05
C GLU A 535 -3.24 -20.56 11.08
N PRO A 536 -4.50 -20.73 10.64
CA PRO A 536 -5.14 -19.79 9.71
C PRO A 536 -5.14 -18.34 10.20
N GLU A 537 -5.28 -18.12 11.50
CA GLU A 537 -5.25 -16.79 12.12
C GLU A 537 -3.90 -16.09 11.97
N ILE A 538 -2.79 -16.86 12.02
CA ILE A 538 -1.43 -16.33 11.79
C ILE A 538 -1.27 -15.95 10.32
N LEU A 539 -1.71 -16.78 9.38
CA LEU A 539 -1.67 -16.45 7.94
C LEU A 539 -2.54 -15.24 7.61
N LYS A 540 -3.65 -15.06 8.33
CA LYS A 540 -4.51 -13.87 8.24
C LYS A 540 -3.80 -12.61 8.75
N LYS A 541 -3.08 -12.70 9.88
CA LYS A 541 -2.37 -11.56 10.51
C LYS A 541 -1.04 -11.23 9.80
N TYR A 542 -0.40 -12.22 9.20
CA TYR A 542 0.93 -12.10 8.57
C TYR A 542 0.94 -12.65 7.14
N PRO A 543 0.22 -11.98 6.21
CA PRO A 543 0.17 -12.40 4.81
C PRO A 543 1.55 -12.41 4.14
N GLU A 544 2.54 -11.64 4.63
CA GLU A 544 3.89 -11.60 4.05
C GLU A 544 4.61 -12.96 4.02
N ILE A 545 4.21 -13.92 4.86
CA ILE A 545 4.79 -15.29 4.86
C ILE A 545 4.67 -15.88 3.45
N TRP A 546 3.50 -15.75 2.83
CA TRP A 546 3.27 -16.18 1.46
C TRP A 546 4.16 -15.45 0.45
N GLN A 547 4.41 -14.16 0.66
CA GLN A 547 5.23 -13.35 -0.23
C GLN A 547 6.68 -13.80 -0.21
N PHE A 548 7.23 -14.05 0.98
CA PHE A 548 8.58 -14.60 1.13
C PHE A 548 8.72 -15.99 0.52
N VAL A 549 7.70 -16.86 0.67
CA VAL A 549 7.71 -18.17 0.00
C VAL A 549 7.69 -18.01 -1.52
N ILE A 550 6.85 -17.15 -2.07
CA ILE A 550 6.78 -16.91 -3.52
C ILE A 550 8.07 -16.31 -4.05
N ILE A 551 8.61 -15.29 -3.39
CA ILE A 551 9.91 -14.70 -3.73
C ILE A 551 10.96 -15.80 -3.76
N LYS A 552 10.96 -16.69 -2.75
CA LYS A 552 11.92 -17.79 -2.66
C LYS A 552 11.79 -18.78 -3.81
N LEU A 553 10.58 -19.23 -4.09
CA LEU A 553 10.29 -20.16 -5.18
C LEU A 553 10.66 -19.52 -6.52
N ASN A 554 10.32 -18.26 -6.73
CA ASN A 554 10.59 -17.58 -7.98
C ASN A 554 12.08 -17.30 -8.18
N TYR A 555 12.78 -16.81 -7.16
CA TYR A 555 14.24 -16.57 -7.18
C TYR A 555 15.03 -17.81 -7.61
N HIS A 556 14.55 -19.01 -7.28
CA HIS A 556 15.15 -20.29 -7.64
C HIS A 556 14.44 -21.03 -8.78
N ASN A 557 13.51 -20.37 -9.49
CA ASN A 557 12.74 -20.92 -10.62
C ASN A 557 11.96 -22.22 -10.31
N LEU A 558 11.39 -22.32 -9.10
CA LEU A 558 10.65 -23.48 -8.60
C LEU A 558 9.13 -23.40 -8.83
N VAL A 559 8.68 -22.32 -9.47
CA VAL A 559 7.27 -21.99 -9.69
C VAL A 559 6.70 -22.79 -10.87
N LYS A 560 6.20 -24.00 -10.59
CA LYS A 560 5.55 -24.91 -11.56
C LYS A 560 4.02 -24.89 -11.38
N GLU A 561 3.25 -25.10 -12.45
CA GLU A 561 1.78 -25.00 -12.44
C GLU A 561 1.09 -25.86 -11.36
N HIS A 562 1.57 -27.10 -11.14
CA HIS A 562 1.03 -27.97 -10.10
C HIS A 562 1.33 -27.48 -8.67
N VAL A 563 2.51 -26.89 -8.44
CA VAL A 563 2.89 -26.29 -7.14
C VAL A 563 1.99 -25.09 -6.87
N ILE A 564 1.77 -24.26 -7.90
CA ILE A 564 0.88 -23.09 -7.87
C ILE A 564 -0.56 -23.54 -7.58
N GLY A 565 -1.05 -24.59 -8.23
CA GLY A 565 -2.38 -25.16 -7.96
C GLY A 565 -2.56 -25.65 -6.53
N THR A 566 -1.52 -26.25 -5.93
CA THR A 566 -1.56 -26.70 -4.53
C THR A 566 -1.50 -25.51 -3.56
N LEU A 567 -0.60 -24.56 -3.80
CA LEU A 567 -0.52 -23.31 -3.04
C LEU A 567 -1.85 -22.54 -3.10
N PHE A 568 -2.49 -22.53 -4.27
CA PHE A 568 -3.79 -21.90 -4.49
C PHE A 568 -4.91 -22.56 -3.70
N HIS A 569 -4.98 -23.88 -3.73
CA HIS A 569 -5.99 -24.61 -2.96
C HIS A 569 -5.84 -24.37 -1.45
N GLU A 570 -4.61 -24.36 -0.93
CA GLU A 570 -4.36 -24.02 0.47
C GLU A 570 -4.66 -22.54 0.77
N TYR A 571 -4.33 -21.61 -0.12
CA TYR A 571 -4.68 -20.19 0.06
C TYR A 571 -6.20 -19.97 0.12
N LEU A 572 -6.97 -20.57 -0.80
CA LEU A 572 -8.43 -20.39 -0.84
C LEU A 572 -9.15 -20.96 0.39
N LYS A 573 -8.69 -22.09 0.95
CA LYS A 573 -9.27 -22.70 2.16
C LYS A 573 -9.42 -21.73 3.33
N TYR A 574 -8.52 -20.75 3.43
CA TYR A 574 -8.43 -19.89 4.62
C TYR A 574 -8.85 -18.44 4.36
N HIS A 575 -9.20 -18.08 3.11
CA HIS A 575 -9.44 -16.68 2.70
C HIS A 575 -10.80 -16.42 2.02
N GLU A 576 -11.79 -17.32 2.14
CA GLU A 576 -13.14 -17.22 1.52
C GLU A 576 -13.91 -15.91 1.80
N ILE A 577 -13.57 -15.16 2.84
CA ILE A 577 -14.34 -13.96 3.26
C ILE A 577 -13.55 -12.65 3.05
N HIS A 578 -12.22 -12.70 2.87
CA HIS A 578 -11.38 -11.49 2.82
C HIS A 578 -10.17 -11.66 1.87
N GLY A 579 -10.43 -11.57 0.57
CA GLY A 579 -9.45 -11.78 -0.51
C GLY A 579 -8.42 -10.68 -0.77
N ILE A 580 -8.11 -9.79 0.19
CA ILE A 580 -7.54 -8.47 -0.12
C ILE A 580 -6.06 -8.29 0.31
N ASN A 581 -5.52 -9.16 1.18
CA ASN A 581 -4.25 -8.87 1.84
C ASN A 581 -2.99 -9.43 1.16
N ASN A 582 -3.11 -10.19 0.06
CA ASN A 582 -1.95 -10.73 -0.64
C ASN A 582 -2.07 -10.77 -2.17
N TYR A 583 -2.21 -9.58 -2.74
CA TYR A 583 -2.27 -9.40 -4.19
C TYR A 583 -1.05 -9.95 -4.94
N SER A 584 0.15 -9.97 -4.35
CA SER A 584 1.34 -10.57 -5.00
C SER A 584 1.21 -12.08 -5.20
N VAL A 585 0.53 -12.77 -4.28
CA VAL A 585 0.16 -14.18 -4.48
C VAL A 585 -0.82 -14.26 -5.63
N LEU A 586 -1.92 -13.49 -5.57
CA LEU A 586 -2.94 -13.48 -6.61
C LEU A 586 -2.37 -13.17 -8.00
N ASP A 587 -1.50 -12.18 -8.14
CA ASP A 587 -0.91 -11.78 -9.42
C ASP A 587 0.02 -12.88 -9.96
N LEU A 588 0.84 -13.53 -9.12
CA LEU A 588 1.62 -14.69 -9.53
C LEU A 588 0.70 -15.82 -10.01
N LEU A 589 -0.33 -16.13 -9.23
CA LEU A 589 -1.31 -17.17 -9.54
C LEU A 589 -1.99 -16.87 -10.89
N ILE A 590 -2.54 -15.67 -11.08
CA ILE A 590 -3.17 -15.21 -12.31
C ILE A 590 -2.18 -15.32 -13.49
N ASN A 591 -0.95 -14.83 -13.32
CA ASN A 591 0.05 -14.83 -14.37
C ASN A 591 0.42 -16.24 -14.82
N LYS A 592 0.45 -17.21 -13.90
CA LYS A 592 0.91 -18.57 -14.15
C LYS A 592 -0.22 -19.56 -14.46
N THR A 593 -1.47 -19.25 -14.14
CA THR A 593 -2.64 -20.05 -14.56
C THR A 593 -2.88 -19.92 -16.06
N THR A 594 -3.05 -21.01 -16.78
CA THR A 594 -3.36 -21.03 -18.23
C THR A 594 -4.81 -21.41 -18.53
N LYS A 595 -5.54 -21.96 -17.55
CA LYS A 595 -6.90 -22.50 -17.70
C LYS A 595 -7.98 -21.46 -17.35
N PRO A 596 -8.94 -21.16 -18.26
CA PRO A 596 -10.05 -20.23 -18.01
C PRO A 596 -10.88 -20.59 -16.77
N LYS A 597 -11.26 -21.87 -16.62
CA LYS A 597 -12.09 -22.34 -15.50
C LYS A 597 -11.49 -22.01 -14.14
N THR A 598 -10.16 -22.10 -14.01
CA THR A 598 -9.46 -21.76 -12.77
C THR A 598 -9.51 -20.25 -12.51
N LEU A 599 -9.40 -19.40 -13.54
CA LEU A 599 -9.56 -17.95 -13.38
C LEU A 599 -11.00 -17.55 -13.04
N PHE A 600 -12.00 -18.20 -13.64
CA PHE A 600 -13.40 -17.96 -13.28
C PHE A 600 -13.69 -18.36 -11.84
N SER A 601 -13.18 -19.51 -11.39
CA SER A 601 -13.25 -19.91 -9.98
C SER A 601 -12.56 -18.91 -9.05
N ILE A 602 -11.43 -18.30 -9.46
CA ILE A 602 -10.78 -17.22 -8.70
C ILE A 602 -11.74 -16.02 -8.55
N ILE A 603 -12.37 -15.60 -9.66
CA ILE A 603 -13.28 -14.45 -9.68
C ILE A 603 -14.53 -14.71 -8.83
N GLU A 604 -15.12 -15.90 -8.93
CA GLU A 604 -16.30 -16.31 -8.17
C GLU A 604 -16.00 -16.37 -6.66
N ASN A 605 -14.90 -17.02 -6.27
CA ASN A 605 -14.54 -17.19 -4.85
C ASN A 605 -14.13 -15.89 -4.17
N LEU A 606 -13.47 -14.97 -4.89
CA LEU A 606 -13.01 -13.69 -4.30
C LEU A 606 -14.09 -12.60 -4.32
N LYS A 607 -15.13 -12.76 -5.15
CA LYS A 607 -16.14 -11.75 -5.50
C LYS A 607 -15.54 -10.49 -6.16
N ILE A 608 -15.99 -10.18 -7.38
CA ILE A 608 -15.47 -9.07 -8.21
C ILE A 608 -15.42 -7.74 -7.44
N GLU A 609 -16.47 -7.45 -6.68
CA GLU A 609 -16.64 -6.22 -5.89
C GLU A 609 -15.53 -5.99 -4.85
N ASN A 610 -14.88 -7.05 -4.37
CA ASN A 610 -13.79 -6.97 -3.39
C ASN A 610 -12.39 -6.81 -4.01
N LEU A 611 -12.27 -6.98 -5.33
CA LEU A 611 -10.99 -6.80 -6.03
C LEU A 611 -10.73 -5.32 -6.27
N ASP A 612 -9.52 -4.85 -5.97
CA ASP A 612 -9.08 -3.51 -6.38
C ASP A 612 -8.76 -3.42 -7.88
N ASP A 613 -8.56 -2.18 -8.35
CA ASP A 613 -8.30 -1.90 -9.77
C ASP A 613 -7.03 -2.60 -10.31
N ASN A 614 -6.00 -2.83 -9.49
CA ASN A 614 -4.80 -3.55 -9.96
C ASN A 614 -5.11 -5.02 -10.24
N ASN A 615 -5.71 -5.74 -9.28
CA ASN A 615 -6.02 -7.15 -9.47
C ASN A 615 -7.02 -7.34 -10.60
N ARG A 616 -8.02 -6.44 -10.72
CA ARG A 616 -8.93 -6.45 -11.86
C ARG A 616 -8.19 -6.20 -13.17
N SER A 617 -7.27 -5.23 -13.23
CA SER A 617 -6.47 -4.93 -14.44
C SER A 617 -5.62 -6.13 -14.87
N HIS A 618 -5.00 -6.82 -13.91
CA HIS A 618 -4.24 -8.05 -14.17
C HIS A 618 -5.13 -9.19 -14.67
N LEU A 619 -6.31 -9.39 -14.07
CA LEU A 619 -7.29 -10.37 -14.55
C LEU A 619 -7.78 -10.04 -15.96
N VAL A 620 -8.13 -8.79 -16.23
CA VAL A 620 -8.54 -8.31 -17.56
C VAL A 620 -7.45 -8.61 -18.59
N SER A 621 -6.21 -8.20 -18.31
CA SER A 621 -5.07 -8.47 -19.19
C SER A 621 -4.87 -9.97 -19.42
N LYS A 622 -5.01 -10.78 -18.37
CA LYS A 622 -4.83 -12.23 -18.44
C LYS A 622 -5.93 -12.91 -19.25
N LEU A 623 -7.18 -12.51 -19.08
CA LEU A 623 -8.32 -13.02 -19.83
C LEU A 623 -8.14 -12.74 -21.33
N TYR A 624 -7.79 -11.52 -21.73
CA TYR A 624 -7.47 -11.21 -23.13
C TYR A 624 -6.30 -12.04 -23.66
N LYS A 625 -5.25 -12.24 -22.85
CA LYS A 625 -4.10 -13.06 -23.24
C LYS A 625 -4.48 -14.53 -23.45
N ILE A 626 -5.38 -15.07 -22.64
CA ILE A 626 -5.90 -16.44 -22.81
C ILE A 626 -6.77 -16.52 -24.06
N SER A 627 -7.70 -15.59 -24.25
CA SER A 627 -8.52 -15.51 -25.48
C SER A 627 -7.67 -15.47 -26.75
N LYS A 628 -6.51 -14.79 -26.72
CA LYS A 628 -5.57 -14.74 -27.85
C LYS A 628 -4.83 -16.07 -28.08
N ASN A 629 -4.42 -16.73 -27.00
CA ASN A 629 -3.47 -17.86 -27.06
C ASN A 629 -4.15 -19.24 -27.13
N GLN A 630 -5.47 -19.34 -26.90
CA GLN A 630 -6.17 -20.62 -26.91
C GLN A 630 -6.48 -21.11 -28.33
N THR A 631 -6.26 -22.40 -28.55
CA THR A 631 -6.64 -23.19 -29.73
C THR A 631 -7.89 -24.06 -29.49
N GLU A 632 -8.51 -23.96 -28.31
CA GLU A 632 -9.71 -24.72 -27.90
C GLU A 632 -10.99 -23.84 -27.93
N SER A 633 -12.15 -24.49 -27.86
CA SER A 633 -13.51 -24.03 -28.25
C SER A 633 -13.79 -22.52 -28.25
N GLU A 634 -14.44 -22.02 -29.32
CA GLU A 634 -14.88 -20.61 -29.47
C GLU A 634 -15.66 -20.08 -28.25
N LYS A 635 -16.38 -20.97 -27.56
CA LYS A 635 -17.14 -20.64 -26.34
C LYS A 635 -16.25 -20.14 -25.20
N ASP A 636 -15.08 -20.73 -24.99
CA ASP A 636 -14.17 -20.31 -23.92
C ASP A 636 -13.47 -18.97 -24.25
N ILE A 637 -13.16 -18.74 -25.52
CA ILE A 637 -12.66 -17.45 -26.02
C ILE A 637 -13.69 -16.35 -25.75
N TYR A 638 -14.95 -16.59 -26.16
CA TYR A 638 -16.06 -15.66 -25.94
C TYR A 638 -16.28 -15.35 -24.46
N ASN A 639 -16.36 -16.39 -23.62
CA ASN A 639 -16.55 -16.23 -22.16
C ASN A 639 -15.43 -15.41 -21.52
N CYS A 640 -14.17 -15.62 -21.94
CA CYS A 640 -13.04 -14.84 -21.43
C CYS A 640 -13.14 -13.35 -21.83
N LEU A 641 -13.55 -13.06 -23.07
CA LEU A 641 -13.72 -11.68 -23.55
C LEU A 641 -14.87 -10.98 -22.83
N GLU A 642 -16.02 -11.63 -22.70
CA GLU A 642 -17.18 -11.07 -22.01
C GLU A 642 -16.84 -10.80 -20.54
N MET A 643 -16.16 -11.73 -19.87
CA MET A 643 -15.72 -11.54 -18.49
C MET A 643 -14.73 -10.36 -18.36
N ALA A 644 -13.79 -10.22 -19.30
CA ALA A 644 -12.84 -9.10 -19.29
C ALA A 644 -13.55 -7.74 -19.43
N ARG A 645 -14.52 -7.64 -20.34
CA ARG A 645 -15.35 -6.43 -20.53
C ARG A 645 -16.21 -6.14 -19.30
N LYS A 646 -16.88 -7.15 -18.74
CA LYS A 646 -17.66 -7.02 -17.50
C LYS A 646 -16.83 -6.52 -16.33
N LEU A 647 -15.61 -7.03 -16.16
CA LEU A 647 -14.68 -6.56 -15.13
C LEU A 647 -14.31 -5.07 -15.32
N TYR A 648 -14.04 -4.65 -16.56
CA TYR A 648 -13.74 -3.27 -16.90
C TYR A 648 -14.94 -2.32 -16.67
N ASP A 649 -16.13 -2.72 -17.11
CA ASP A 649 -17.35 -1.90 -17.02
C ASP A 649 -17.88 -1.78 -15.59
N SER A 650 -17.68 -2.80 -14.76
CA SER A 650 -18.06 -2.78 -13.34
C SER A 650 -17.33 -1.72 -12.51
N THR A 651 -16.30 -1.08 -13.07
CA THR A 651 -15.45 -0.12 -12.35
C THR A 651 -15.80 1.31 -12.76
N ALA A 652 -16.31 2.10 -11.80
CA ALA A 652 -16.71 3.49 -12.01
C ALA A 652 -15.53 4.40 -12.42
N PHE A 653 -14.36 4.22 -11.79
CA PHE A 653 -13.12 4.92 -12.11
C PHE A 653 -12.04 3.92 -12.51
N LYS A 654 -11.51 4.07 -13.72
CA LYS A 654 -10.54 3.13 -14.30
C LYS A 654 -9.16 3.76 -14.21
N SER A 655 -8.19 3.08 -13.61
CA SER A 655 -6.83 3.61 -13.57
C SER A 655 -6.19 3.65 -14.96
N THR A 656 -5.07 4.38 -15.07
CA THR A 656 -4.21 4.34 -16.25
C THR A 656 -3.85 2.90 -16.66
N ARG A 657 -3.61 2.03 -15.68
CA ARG A 657 -3.24 0.62 -15.89
C ARG A 657 -4.40 -0.19 -16.43
N MET A 658 -5.58 -0.07 -15.80
CA MET A 658 -6.80 -0.73 -16.25
C MET A 658 -7.15 -0.32 -17.68
N ASN A 659 -7.16 0.99 -17.94
CA ASN A 659 -7.41 1.56 -19.27
C ASN A 659 -6.41 1.04 -20.30
N SER A 660 -5.11 1.01 -19.97
CA SER A 660 -4.08 0.52 -20.89
C SER A 660 -4.19 -0.99 -21.14
N ALA A 661 -4.51 -1.78 -20.12
CA ALA A 661 -4.70 -3.23 -20.23
C ALA A 661 -5.92 -3.57 -21.09
N HIS A 662 -7.05 -2.89 -20.85
CA HIS A 662 -8.27 -3.05 -21.62
C HIS A 662 -8.08 -2.57 -23.07
N LEU A 663 -7.47 -1.40 -23.29
CA LEU A 663 -7.18 -0.87 -24.63
C LEU A 663 -6.29 -1.82 -25.43
N LEU A 664 -5.22 -2.36 -24.82
CA LEU A 664 -4.36 -3.33 -25.48
C LEU A 664 -5.11 -4.65 -25.76
N GLY A 665 -5.99 -5.09 -24.87
CA GLY A 665 -6.85 -6.25 -25.12
C GLY A 665 -7.76 -6.02 -26.32
N GLU A 666 -8.56 -4.96 -26.29
CA GLU A 666 -9.50 -4.62 -27.35
C GLU A 666 -8.80 -4.26 -28.68
N SER A 667 -7.56 -3.77 -28.67
CA SER A 667 -6.78 -3.57 -29.91
C SER A 667 -6.64 -4.84 -30.77
N LEU A 668 -6.74 -6.02 -30.15
CA LEU A 668 -6.66 -7.31 -30.86
C LEU A 668 -8.01 -7.79 -31.38
N PHE A 669 -9.11 -7.46 -30.69
CA PHE A 669 -10.44 -8.03 -30.95
C PHE A 669 -11.42 -7.05 -31.60
N SER A 670 -11.20 -5.74 -31.42
CA SER A 670 -11.99 -4.67 -32.01
C SER A 670 -11.07 -3.48 -32.40
N PRO A 671 -10.13 -3.71 -33.35
CA PRO A 671 -9.08 -2.75 -33.67
C PRO A 671 -9.59 -1.42 -34.25
N GLU A 672 -10.74 -1.40 -34.92
CA GLU A 672 -11.36 -0.21 -35.52
C GLU A 672 -11.68 0.87 -34.49
N GLU A 673 -12.17 0.47 -33.32
CA GLU A 673 -12.56 1.36 -32.22
C GLU A 673 -11.37 1.87 -31.39
N THR A 674 -10.15 1.42 -31.68
CA THR A 674 -8.95 1.73 -30.87
C THR A 674 -8.71 3.22 -30.77
N PHE A 675 -8.88 3.97 -31.87
CA PHE A 675 -8.68 5.42 -31.86
C PHE A 675 -9.63 6.14 -30.90
N ASN A 676 -10.92 5.82 -30.95
CA ASN A 676 -11.92 6.40 -30.08
C ASN A 676 -11.61 6.09 -28.61
N ARG A 677 -11.27 4.82 -28.31
CA ARG A 677 -10.90 4.40 -26.96
C ARG A 677 -9.61 5.06 -26.48
N TYR A 678 -8.59 5.13 -27.33
CA TYR A 678 -7.32 5.78 -27.03
C TYR A 678 -7.53 7.26 -26.69
N ASN A 679 -8.27 8.01 -27.50
CA ASN A 679 -8.52 9.43 -27.24
C ASN A 679 -9.35 9.65 -25.97
N ASN A 680 -10.37 8.81 -25.75
CA ASN A 680 -11.14 8.85 -24.51
C ASN A 680 -10.24 8.63 -23.29
N ILE A 681 -9.27 7.72 -23.37
CA ILE A 681 -8.29 7.48 -22.29
C ILE A 681 -7.30 8.64 -22.18
N ALA A 682 -6.71 9.08 -23.29
CA ALA A 682 -5.67 10.11 -23.38
C ALA A 682 -6.14 11.46 -22.84
N THR A 683 -7.43 11.76 -22.95
CA THR A 683 -8.03 13.01 -22.47
C THR A 683 -7.97 13.12 -20.94
N TYR A 684 -8.09 12.00 -20.23
CA TYR A 684 -8.23 12.00 -18.76
C TYR A 684 -7.09 11.29 -18.02
N PHE A 685 -6.25 10.51 -18.72
CA PHE A 685 -5.24 9.65 -18.10
C PHE A 685 -3.87 9.78 -18.79
N GLN A 686 -2.82 9.46 -18.03
CA GLN A 686 -1.45 9.50 -18.54
C GLN A 686 -1.23 8.45 -19.62
N ILE A 687 -0.68 8.84 -20.77
CA ILE A 687 -0.28 7.89 -21.80
C ILE A 687 0.82 6.97 -21.26
N THR A 688 0.69 5.67 -21.52
CA THR A 688 1.71 4.68 -21.16
C THR A 688 2.30 4.00 -22.40
N GLN A 689 3.41 3.30 -22.21
CA GLN A 689 3.99 2.45 -23.25
C GLN A 689 3.00 1.39 -23.75
N LEU A 690 2.11 0.88 -22.88
CA LEU A 690 1.08 -0.08 -23.26
C LEU A 690 0.00 0.57 -24.12
N SER A 691 -0.40 1.80 -23.79
CA SER A 691 -1.36 2.57 -24.60
C SER A 691 -0.81 2.83 -26.01
N ILE A 692 0.47 3.20 -26.13
CA ILE A 692 1.15 3.37 -27.42
C ILE A 692 1.27 2.04 -28.15
N SER A 693 1.64 0.96 -27.44
CA SER A 693 1.71 -0.39 -28.02
C SER A 693 0.37 -0.82 -28.61
N ALA A 694 -0.75 -0.50 -27.95
CA ALA A 694 -2.09 -0.83 -28.43
C ALA A 694 -2.37 -0.20 -29.81
N LEU A 695 -1.91 1.03 -30.07
CA LEU A 695 -2.05 1.65 -31.39
C LEU A 695 -1.35 0.82 -32.49
N PHE A 696 -0.10 0.44 -32.26
CA PHE A 696 0.65 -0.39 -33.22
C PHE A 696 0.08 -1.81 -33.35
N VAL A 697 -0.42 -2.40 -32.26
CA VAL A 697 -1.10 -3.70 -32.29
C VAL A 697 -2.37 -3.61 -33.13
N SER A 698 -3.17 -2.56 -32.99
CA SER A 698 -4.34 -2.33 -33.85
C SER A 698 -3.97 -2.17 -35.30
N VAL A 699 -2.93 -1.38 -35.61
CA VAL A 699 -2.43 -1.22 -36.99
C VAL A 699 -2.08 -2.58 -37.61
N TYR A 700 -1.34 -3.41 -36.87
CA TYR A 700 -1.01 -4.77 -37.28
C TYR A 700 -2.28 -5.60 -37.53
N LYS A 701 -3.25 -5.53 -36.62
CA LYS A 701 -4.48 -6.33 -36.71
C LYS A 701 -5.42 -5.87 -37.82
N LEU A 702 -5.54 -4.56 -38.06
CA LEU A 702 -6.29 -4.00 -39.19
C LEU A 702 -5.72 -4.48 -40.53
N HIS A 703 -4.39 -4.53 -40.64
CA HIS A 703 -3.71 -5.08 -41.82
C HIS A 703 -3.98 -6.59 -41.97
N GLU A 704 -3.87 -7.35 -40.88
CA GLU A 704 -4.17 -8.80 -40.87
C GLU A 704 -5.61 -9.10 -41.29
N LEU A 705 -6.56 -8.26 -40.90
CA LEU A 705 -7.98 -8.37 -41.24
C LEU A 705 -8.34 -7.81 -42.63
N GLY A 706 -7.40 -7.18 -43.35
CA GLY A 706 -7.63 -6.62 -44.67
C GLY A 706 -8.48 -5.34 -44.70
N ILE A 707 -8.62 -4.65 -43.57
CA ILE A 707 -9.45 -3.43 -43.41
C ILE A 707 -8.61 -2.19 -43.07
N TYR A 708 -7.29 -2.26 -43.19
CA TYR A 708 -6.40 -1.14 -42.88
C TYR A 708 -6.71 0.11 -43.70
N ASP A 709 -6.94 -0.03 -45.00
CA ASP A 709 -7.14 1.11 -45.89
C ASP A 709 -8.51 1.79 -45.72
N THR A 710 -9.49 1.07 -45.16
CA THR A 710 -10.85 1.57 -44.93
C THR A 710 -10.97 2.34 -43.61
N VAL A 711 -10.13 2.03 -42.63
CA VAL A 711 -10.16 2.67 -41.31
C VAL A 711 -9.28 3.91 -41.30
N LYS A 712 -9.85 5.03 -40.84
CA LYS A 712 -9.13 6.30 -40.68
C LYS A 712 -9.23 6.81 -39.26
N TRP A 713 -8.13 7.37 -38.77
CA TRP A 713 -8.00 7.97 -37.44
C TRP A 713 -7.86 9.49 -37.58
N GLY A 714 -8.10 10.24 -36.51
CA GLY A 714 -8.09 11.71 -36.49
C GLY A 714 -9.49 12.31 -36.30
N GLN A 715 -9.55 13.57 -35.84
CA GLN A 715 -10.84 14.27 -35.62
C GLN A 715 -11.66 14.39 -36.91
N ASN A 716 -10.99 14.48 -38.06
CA ASN A 716 -11.59 14.54 -39.38
C ASN A 716 -11.57 13.19 -40.12
N GLN A 717 -11.15 12.10 -39.46
CA GLN A 717 -11.02 10.76 -40.05
C GLN A 717 -10.20 10.74 -41.35
N ASP A 718 -9.07 11.45 -41.35
CA ASP A 718 -8.21 11.68 -42.53
C ASP A 718 -6.81 11.07 -42.40
N ILE A 719 -6.39 10.70 -41.19
CA ILE A 719 -5.03 10.18 -40.92
C ILE A 719 -5.03 8.65 -40.96
N GLN A 720 -4.04 8.07 -41.62
CA GLN A 720 -3.86 6.62 -41.61
C GLN A 720 -3.48 6.11 -40.20
N PRO A 721 -3.97 4.94 -39.77
CA PRO A 721 -3.70 4.42 -38.42
C PRO A 721 -2.21 4.35 -38.05
N LEU A 722 -1.35 3.98 -39.00
CA LEU A 722 0.11 3.91 -38.79
C LEU A 722 0.71 5.29 -38.53
N ASP A 723 0.33 6.29 -39.31
CA ASP A 723 0.91 7.63 -39.23
C ASP A 723 0.52 8.31 -37.90
N PHE A 724 -0.71 8.09 -37.44
CA PHE A 724 -1.14 8.52 -36.10
C PHE A 724 -0.33 7.81 -34.99
N ALA A 725 -0.18 6.48 -35.06
CA ALA A 725 0.58 5.72 -34.07
C ALA A 725 2.06 6.19 -33.99
N MET A 726 2.69 6.45 -35.14
CA MET A 726 4.04 7.00 -35.22
C MET A 726 4.14 8.41 -34.62
N THR A 727 3.13 9.24 -34.83
CA THR A 727 3.07 10.61 -34.27
C THR A 727 3.01 10.56 -32.75
N GLU A 728 2.12 9.73 -32.18
CA GLU A 728 2.02 9.58 -30.73
C GLU A 728 3.28 8.94 -30.12
N PHE A 729 3.94 8.00 -30.82
CA PHE A 729 5.24 7.48 -30.41
C PHE A 729 6.30 8.60 -30.30
N LYS A 730 6.44 9.43 -31.34
CA LYS A 730 7.44 10.53 -31.39
C LYS A 730 7.16 11.66 -30.40
N LYS A 731 5.90 11.80 -29.98
CA LYS A 731 5.42 12.80 -29.01
C LYS A 731 5.66 12.36 -27.57
N HIS A 732 5.47 11.07 -27.27
CA HIS A 732 5.47 10.57 -25.90
C HIS A 732 6.72 9.76 -25.51
N ILE A 733 7.53 9.28 -26.46
CA ILE A 733 8.77 8.56 -26.14
C ILE A 733 9.95 9.53 -26.07
N SER A 734 10.78 9.40 -25.03
CA SER A 734 12.01 10.18 -24.86
C SER A 734 12.92 10.08 -26.08
N ARG A 735 13.60 11.16 -26.43
CA ARG A 735 14.56 11.21 -27.56
C ARG A 735 15.99 11.04 -27.11
N ALA A 736 16.32 11.43 -25.88
CA ALA A 736 17.65 11.31 -25.33
C ALA A 736 17.64 10.92 -23.84
N TYR A 737 18.75 10.37 -23.38
CA TYR A 737 18.95 10.04 -21.96
C TYR A 737 18.98 11.30 -21.11
N GLY A 738 18.04 11.42 -20.18
CA GLY A 738 17.95 12.57 -19.29
C GLY A 738 17.02 13.68 -19.78
N ASP A 739 16.19 13.41 -20.80
CA ASP A 739 15.06 14.28 -21.14
C ASP A 739 14.21 14.56 -19.89
N THR A 740 14.17 15.82 -19.44
CA THR A 740 13.47 16.26 -18.24
C THR A 740 12.04 16.74 -18.52
N ASN A 741 11.58 16.69 -19.78
CA ASN A 741 10.23 17.14 -20.12
C ASN A 741 9.19 16.23 -19.46
N GLU A 742 8.24 16.84 -18.74
CA GLU A 742 7.18 16.12 -18.05
C GLU A 742 6.34 15.30 -19.05
N GLY A 743 6.13 14.01 -18.74
CA GLY A 743 5.27 13.12 -19.52
C GLY A 743 5.96 12.30 -20.62
N LEU A 744 7.27 12.48 -20.86
CA LEU A 744 8.02 11.60 -21.75
C LEU A 744 8.33 10.25 -21.10
N LEU A 745 8.21 9.18 -21.89
CA LEU A 745 8.41 7.80 -21.47
C LEU A 745 9.69 7.25 -22.07
N TYR A 746 10.56 6.72 -21.22
CA TYR A 746 11.68 5.90 -21.68
C TYR A 746 11.13 4.60 -22.28
N PRO A 747 11.51 4.12 -23.49
CA PRO A 747 10.89 2.95 -24.11
C PRO A 747 11.23 1.62 -23.38
N ASN A 748 10.53 0.54 -23.73
CA ASN A 748 10.84 -0.83 -23.26
C ASN A 748 10.92 -1.81 -24.43
N ASP A 749 11.49 -3.00 -24.20
CA ASP A 749 11.70 -4.02 -25.25
C ASP A 749 10.39 -4.45 -25.93
N SER A 750 9.27 -4.52 -25.18
CA SER A 750 7.98 -4.95 -25.74
C SER A 750 7.41 -3.94 -26.73
N LEU A 751 7.41 -2.65 -26.37
CA LEU A 751 6.99 -1.57 -27.26
C LEU A 751 7.89 -1.51 -28.51
N LEU A 752 9.21 -1.55 -28.32
CA LEU A 752 10.16 -1.50 -29.44
C LEU A 752 10.01 -2.70 -30.38
N THR A 753 9.78 -3.89 -29.84
CA THR A 753 9.54 -5.10 -30.66
C THR A 753 8.29 -4.94 -31.54
N VAL A 754 7.18 -4.47 -30.97
CA VAL A 754 5.94 -4.24 -31.73
C VAL A 754 6.15 -3.14 -32.77
N TYR A 755 6.78 -2.03 -32.37
CA TYR A 755 7.10 -0.92 -33.25
C TYR A 755 7.92 -1.36 -34.48
N ILE A 756 9.04 -2.05 -34.26
CA ILE A 756 9.92 -2.54 -35.33
C ILE A 756 9.16 -3.48 -36.29
N ASN A 757 8.38 -4.42 -35.74
CA ASN A 757 7.61 -5.38 -36.55
C ASN A 757 6.56 -4.68 -37.43
N VAL A 758 5.87 -3.67 -36.91
CA VAL A 758 4.91 -2.89 -37.69
C VAL A 758 5.61 -2.05 -38.75
N LEU A 759 6.70 -1.36 -38.42
CA LEU A 759 7.46 -0.59 -39.42
C LEU A 759 7.96 -1.48 -40.57
N LYS A 760 8.43 -2.69 -40.25
CA LYS A 760 8.85 -3.69 -41.24
C LYS A 760 7.69 -4.07 -42.16
N LEU A 761 6.52 -4.36 -41.59
CA LEU A 761 5.32 -4.74 -42.34
C LEU A 761 4.94 -3.67 -43.39
N PHE A 762 5.06 -2.40 -43.03
CA PHE A 762 4.74 -1.26 -43.89
C PHE A 762 5.96 -0.65 -44.62
N LYS A 763 7.11 -1.35 -44.65
CA LYS A 763 8.34 -0.95 -45.36
C LYS A 763 8.83 0.47 -45.02
N LYS A 764 8.82 0.84 -43.73
CA LYS A 764 9.32 2.13 -43.24
C LYS A 764 10.83 2.08 -42.94
N ASP A 765 11.63 1.74 -43.94
CA ASP A 765 13.06 1.41 -43.79
C ASP A 765 13.88 2.53 -43.15
N LYS A 766 13.61 3.79 -43.52
CA LYS A 766 14.29 4.97 -42.96
C LYS A 766 14.11 5.11 -41.44
N GLU A 767 12.90 4.82 -40.95
CA GLU A 767 12.60 4.91 -39.51
C GLU A 767 13.32 3.78 -38.75
N ILE A 768 13.33 2.56 -39.30
CA ILE A 768 14.06 1.41 -38.75
C ILE A 768 15.57 1.73 -38.69
N GLN A 769 16.15 2.29 -39.76
CA GLN A 769 17.57 2.67 -39.78
C GLN A 769 17.88 3.76 -38.75
N SER A 770 17.02 4.77 -38.61
CA SER A 770 17.19 5.86 -37.63
C SER A 770 17.10 5.41 -36.16
N LEU A 771 16.44 4.29 -35.89
CA LEU A 771 16.17 3.81 -34.53
C LEU A 771 17.45 3.53 -33.74
N LEU A 772 18.54 3.08 -34.37
CA LEU A 772 19.80 2.81 -33.66
C LEU A 772 20.40 4.07 -33.05
N ASN A 773 20.42 5.17 -33.82
CA ASN A 773 20.90 6.46 -33.33
C ASN A 773 20.08 6.91 -32.11
N HIS A 774 18.76 6.80 -32.21
CA HIS A 774 17.85 7.12 -31.11
C HIS A 774 18.09 6.24 -29.87
N LEU A 775 18.34 4.93 -30.03
CA LEU A 775 18.64 4.03 -28.91
C LEU A 775 20.00 4.33 -28.26
N VAL A 776 20.99 4.81 -29.03
CA VAL A 776 22.27 5.29 -28.51
C VAL A 776 22.09 6.57 -27.71
N ASP A 777 21.34 7.53 -28.23
CA ASP A 777 21.04 8.80 -27.54
C ASP A 777 20.32 8.57 -26.22
N LEU A 778 19.44 7.56 -26.18
CA LEU A 778 18.77 7.08 -24.97
C LEU A 778 19.68 6.32 -24.00
N LYS A 779 20.90 5.96 -24.39
CA LYS A 779 21.77 5.03 -23.65
C LYS A 779 21.09 3.68 -23.36
N TYR A 780 20.26 3.20 -24.30
CA TYR A 780 19.44 2.02 -24.12
C TYR A 780 20.26 0.72 -24.15
N PRO A 781 20.15 -0.18 -23.14
CA PRO A 781 20.88 -1.44 -23.16
C PRO A 781 20.13 -2.52 -23.96
N ILE A 782 20.44 -2.66 -25.25
CA ILE A 782 19.76 -3.62 -26.13
C ILE A 782 20.15 -5.07 -25.76
N GLY A 783 19.15 -5.89 -25.44
CA GLY A 783 19.29 -7.33 -25.23
C GLY A 783 19.25 -8.13 -26.54
N THR A 784 19.73 -9.38 -26.52
CA THR A 784 19.88 -10.25 -27.70
C THR A 784 18.59 -10.41 -28.49
N LYS A 785 17.45 -10.63 -27.81
CA LYS A 785 16.15 -10.83 -28.48
C LYS A 785 15.69 -9.59 -29.25
N LEU A 786 15.79 -8.40 -28.66
CA LEU A 786 15.41 -7.17 -29.32
C LEU A 786 16.35 -6.87 -30.50
N PHE A 787 17.65 -7.14 -30.34
CA PHE A 787 18.62 -6.99 -31.41
C PHE A 787 18.32 -7.92 -32.59
N GLU A 788 17.94 -9.18 -32.33
CA GLU A 788 17.53 -10.12 -33.38
C GLU A 788 16.29 -9.63 -34.13
N VAL A 789 15.27 -9.12 -33.42
CA VAL A 789 14.08 -8.51 -34.05
C VAL A 789 14.49 -7.34 -34.95
N TYR A 790 15.40 -6.49 -34.49
CA TYR A 790 15.92 -5.38 -35.29
C TYR A 790 16.63 -5.88 -36.56
N LEU A 791 17.55 -6.84 -36.43
CA LEU A 791 18.26 -7.41 -37.58
C LEU A 791 17.33 -8.08 -38.60
N GLN A 792 16.25 -8.70 -38.13
CA GLN A 792 15.24 -9.30 -39.00
C GLN A 792 14.41 -8.27 -39.75
N ALA A 793 14.38 -7.02 -39.30
CA ALA A 793 13.70 -5.92 -39.96
C ALA A 793 14.55 -5.23 -41.04
N LEU A 794 15.86 -5.47 -41.04
CA LEU A 794 16.79 -4.95 -42.05
C LEU A 794 16.87 -5.86 -43.29
N GLY A 795 17.27 -5.27 -44.41
CA GLY A 795 17.71 -6.04 -45.58
C GLY A 795 18.97 -6.86 -45.30
N ASN A 796 19.19 -7.92 -46.08
CA ASN A 796 20.34 -8.83 -45.89
C ASN A 796 21.69 -8.13 -45.92
N TRP A 797 21.85 -7.14 -46.81
CA TRP A 797 23.08 -6.36 -46.93
C TRP A 797 23.32 -5.51 -45.68
N ASP A 798 22.35 -4.66 -45.31
CA ASP A 798 22.38 -3.81 -44.10
C ASP A 798 22.67 -4.62 -42.82
N ARG A 799 22.01 -5.77 -42.67
CA ARG A 799 22.22 -6.70 -41.57
C ARG A 799 23.67 -7.19 -41.48
N THR A 800 24.23 -7.61 -42.61
CA THR A 800 25.58 -8.19 -42.67
C THR A 800 26.63 -7.11 -42.40
N GLU A 801 26.43 -5.93 -42.97
CA GLU A 801 27.33 -4.79 -42.82
C GLU A 801 27.35 -4.25 -41.38
N LEU A 802 26.19 -4.11 -40.73
CA LEU A 802 26.11 -3.68 -39.33
C LEU A 802 26.84 -4.65 -38.40
N LEU A 803 26.63 -5.97 -38.57
CA LEU A 803 27.30 -6.99 -37.75
C LEU A 803 28.82 -7.00 -37.98
N ARG A 804 29.26 -6.87 -39.24
CA ARG A 804 30.68 -6.75 -39.58
C ARG A 804 31.31 -5.56 -38.86
N CYS A 805 30.70 -4.38 -38.96
CA CYS A 805 31.21 -3.15 -38.35
C CYS A 805 31.26 -3.24 -36.82
N LEU A 806 30.22 -3.78 -36.17
CA LEU A 806 30.18 -3.93 -34.72
C LEU A 806 31.26 -4.90 -34.20
N ASN A 807 31.48 -6.01 -34.90
CA ASN A 807 32.50 -6.99 -34.52
C ASN A 807 33.92 -6.44 -34.73
N GLU A 808 34.17 -5.73 -35.84
CA GLU A 808 35.46 -5.07 -36.08
C GLU A 808 35.76 -4.00 -35.02
N TYR A 809 34.75 -3.24 -34.59
CA TYR A 809 34.90 -2.27 -33.50
C TYR A 809 35.19 -2.93 -32.15
N ASP A 810 34.54 -4.04 -31.83
CA ASP A 810 34.78 -4.80 -30.58
C ASP A 810 36.20 -5.39 -30.54
N GLU A 811 36.68 -5.95 -31.66
CA GLU A 811 38.06 -6.43 -31.77
C GLU A 811 39.08 -5.29 -31.66
N ARG A 812 38.82 -4.15 -32.31
CA ARG A 812 39.65 -2.93 -32.18
C ARG A 812 39.71 -2.47 -30.73
N PHE A 813 38.58 -2.41 -30.03
CA PHE A 813 38.53 -1.99 -28.64
C PHE A 813 39.28 -2.94 -27.70
N GLU A 814 39.11 -4.25 -27.84
CA GLU A 814 39.81 -5.23 -27.01
C GLU A 814 41.34 -5.19 -27.23
N ARG A 815 41.82 -4.98 -28.46
CA ARG A 815 43.25 -4.75 -28.72
C ARG A 815 43.78 -3.50 -28.04
N LEU A 816 43.01 -2.40 -28.07
CA LEU A 816 43.38 -1.15 -27.40
C LEU A 816 43.37 -1.30 -25.87
N ARG A 817 42.43 -2.07 -25.32
CA ARG A 817 42.31 -2.34 -23.89
C ARG A 817 43.45 -3.19 -23.33
N GLN A 818 44.04 -4.07 -24.15
CA GLN A 818 45.17 -4.92 -23.76
C GLN A 818 46.50 -4.16 -23.64
N CYS A 819 46.56 -2.91 -24.10
CA CYS A 819 47.74 -2.06 -23.99
C CYS A 819 47.96 -1.65 -22.52
N LYS A 820 49.16 -1.87 -21.99
CA LYS A 820 49.53 -1.52 -20.61
C LYS A 820 50.23 -0.17 -20.50
N THR A 821 50.77 0.34 -21.61
CA THR A 821 51.52 1.60 -21.65
C THR A 821 51.00 2.56 -22.72
N GLU A 822 51.24 3.85 -22.54
CA GLU A 822 50.86 4.89 -23.51
C GLU A 822 51.59 4.72 -24.86
N TYR A 823 52.83 4.18 -24.82
CA TYR A 823 53.61 3.86 -26.01
C TYR A 823 52.97 2.71 -26.82
N GLU A 824 52.58 1.62 -26.14
CA GLU A 824 51.82 0.52 -26.77
C GLU A 824 50.50 1.02 -27.35
N LEU A 825 49.78 1.88 -26.63
CA LEU A 825 48.53 2.46 -27.11
C LEU A 825 48.73 3.27 -28.39
N LYS A 826 49.75 4.14 -28.46
CA LYS A 826 50.08 4.92 -29.67
C LYS A 826 50.47 4.03 -30.84
N ARG A 827 51.29 3.00 -30.59
CA ARG A 827 51.70 2.02 -31.60
C ARG A 827 50.52 1.22 -32.13
N VAL A 828 49.68 0.68 -31.25
CA VAL A 828 48.49 -0.12 -31.63
C VAL A 828 47.46 0.75 -32.34
N LYS A 829 47.23 2.00 -31.91
CA LYS A 829 46.36 2.95 -32.63
C LYS A 829 46.85 3.22 -34.06
N SER A 830 48.16 3.32 -34.28
CA SER A 830 48.73 3.53 -35.63
C SER A 830 48.63 2.30 -36.54
N GLN A 831 48.46 1.10 -35.97
CA GLN A 831 48.41 -0.16 -36.71
C GLN A 831 46.99 -0.66 -36.99
N ILE A 832 45.99 -0.18 -36.26
CA ILE A 832 44.60 -0.58 -36.46
C ILE A 832 43.93 0.34 -37.49
N SER A 833 43.42 -0.25 -38.58
CA SER A 833 42.64 0.45 -39.58
C SER A 833 41.33 0.99 -39.00
N VAL A 834 40.95 2.20 -39.42
CA VAL A 834 39.61 2.75 -39.14
C VAL A 834 38.57 1.81 -39.75
N VAL A 835 37.55 1.47 -38.97
CA VAL A 835 36.42 0.66 -39.45
C VAL A 835 35.67 1.52 -40.47
N LYS A 836 35.78 1.15 -41.75
CA LYS A 836 35.05 1.80 -42.84
C LYS A 836 33.72 1.10 -42.99
N THR A 837 32.65 1.89 -43.11
CA THR A 837 31.32 1.39 -43.47
C THR A 837 30.87 2.04 -44.77
N LYS A 838 29.86 1.45 -45.41
CA LYS A 838 29.15 2.04 -46.54
C LYS A 838 27.65 1.92 -46.29
N GLY A 839 26.88 2.83 -46.86
CA GLY A 839 25.41 2.73 -46.91
C GLY A 839 24.70 3.30 -45.69
N ALA A 840 23.57 2.70 -45.31
CA ALA A 840 22.59 3.33 -44.41
C ALA A 840 23.07 3.58 -42.97
N PHE A 841 24.19 2.97 -42.55
CA PHE A 841 24.73 3.11 -41.19
C PHE A 841 25.99 3.98 -41.09
N GLU A 842 26.38 4.68 -42.17
CA GLU A 842 27.58 5.52 -42.20
C GLU A 842 27.66 6.50 -41.03
N ASP A 843 26.62 7.31 -40.87
CA ASP A 843 26.49 8.28 -39.77
C ASP A 843 26.53 7.64 -38.36
N PHE A 844 26.04 6.41 -38.23
CA PHE A 844 26.00 5.68 -36.95
C PHE A 844 27.39 5.16 -36.58
N ILE A 845 28.10 4.56 -37.54
CA ILE A 845 29.45 4.01 -37.34
C ILE A 845 30.48 5.13 -37.12
N ASP A 846 30.33 6.27 -37.77
CA ASP A 846 31.23 7.43 -37.59
C ASP A 846 31.15 8.01 -36.18
N LYS A 847 29.98 7.95 -35.54
CA LYS A 847 29.77 8.42 -34.15
C LYS A 847 30.11 7.36 -33.10
N LEU A 848 30.46 6.15 -33.53
CA LEU A 848 30.56 4.99 -32.66
C LEU A 848 31.75 5.08 -31.71
N GLU A 849 32.83 5.78 -32.08
CA GLU A 849 33.98 6.04 -31.21
C GLU A 849 33.60 6.83 -29.94
N PHE A 850 32.69 7.80 -30.06
CA PHE A 850 32.18 8.60 -28.94
C PHE A 850 31.13 7.85 -28.11
N ASN A 851 30.35 7.00 -28.78
CA ASN A 851 29.20 6.31 -28.19
C ASN A 851 29.50 4.85 -27.78
N TRP A 852 30.74 4.40 -27.93
CA TRP A 852 31.12 3.01 -27.72
C TRP A 852 30.83 2.52 -26.29
N GLU A 853 30.96 3.39 -25.30
CA GLU A 853 30.62 3.10 -23.90
C GLU A 853 29.17 2.62 -23.69
N VAL A 854 28.26 3.07 -24.56
CA VAL A 854 26.86 2.64 -24.61
C VAL A 854 26.73 1.37 -25.45
N VAL A 855 27.22 1.41 -26.69
CA VAL A 855 27.08 0.31 -27.67
C VAL A 855 27.73 -0.98 -27.16
N ARG A 856 28.88 -0.91 -26.49
CA ARG A 856 29.55 -2.07 -25.87
C ARG A 856 28.74 -2.74 -24.77
N ARG A 857 27.62 -2.18 -24.33
CA ARG A 857 26.71 -2.83 -23.36
C ARG A 857 25.61 -3.64 -24.07
N TRP A 858 25.46 -3.46 -25.37
CA TRP A 858 24.51 -4.20 -26.19
C TRP A 858 24.96 -5.66 -26.36
N ARG A 859 23.99 -6.55 -26.53
CA ARG A 859 24.22 -7.97 -26.81
C ARG A 859 23.75 -8.29 -28.22
N TRP A 860 24.67 -8.36 -29.17
CA TRP A 860 24.37 -8.74 -30.56
C TRP A 860 24.91 -10.13 -30.90
N PRO A 861 24.36 -10.81 -31.93
CA PRO A 861 24.87 -12.10 -32.40
C PRO A 861 26.32 -11.99 -32.92
N GLY A 862 27.21 -12.86 -32.45
CA GLY A 862 28.61 -12.92 -32.89
C GLY A 862 29.64 -12.19 -32.01
N ARG A 863 29.18 -11.47 -30.97
CA ARG A 863 30.08 -10.87 -29.98
C ARG A 863 30.75 -11.95 -29.13
N LYS A 864 32.09 -11.90 -28.99
CA LYS A 864 32.85 -12.80 -28.12
C LYS A 864 32.56 -12.44 -26.65
N ALA A 865 32.21 -13.45 -25.84
CA ALA A 865 31.72 -13.29 -24.46
C ALA A 865 32.79 -12.77 -23.48
#